data_AF-A0A832PX46-F1
#
_entry.id   AF-A0A832PX46-F1
#
_cell.length_a   1.000
_cell.length_b   1.000
_cell.length_c   1.000
_cell.angle_alpha   90.00
_cell.angle_beta   90.00
_cell.angle_gamma   90.00
#
_symmetry.space_group_name_H-M   'P 1'
#
loop_
_entity.id
_entity.type
_entity.pdbx_description
1 polymer ?
#
loop_
_entity_poly.entity_id
_entity_poly.type
_entity_poly.pdbx_seq_one_letter_code
_entity_poly.pdbx_strand_id
1 'polypeptide(L)'
;MKFKVAVAVLALASMAACEGLDGEQGIAGEAGKSCTVIDNQDGTKTLSCEDGTSVTIYDGAQGLIGPTGPRGEGQPGKDGVDGEKGDPGEPGEDGLPGEPGAPGEPGAPGEPGAPGEPGEPGADGEPGQPGQDGTSCTVADNGNGSKTISCTDGTSVTVYDGADGVPLNVVNLAVEMPAKLFMTINNIIIDGKPEVQFTITDEFNRGVVGLPSNAIRWIMAKLVDDTATKTTYWVAYNRNANTGIPTTDSGGTFIDNGDGTYVYTFRTDVTNVANPVEVIWDPNTTTRLSGQLSGNVNGRPLPGLNFVKDFVPNGGAVTLTREVSSTAACNECHDKMAFHGSRTEMGYCVTCHSRGVEDTLGNNVDMGYMIHAIHGASVRAANGGPEYEIYSSYWRKTYKFGDIVYPQAVTNCLKCHDAAVTSEGGHWNDKPTYAGCKGCHEGAAGWTGHDNIAQLTPTTNCTGCHRPAGNKSAMKSHPSVDNSPNAVGVVEGAANFVYNVKSAVVNQDNSLDIVFQILRDGESMDLVDLPSDLTGGPSFLLAYAMPQDGIAEPVDYNNLGRTAAQPSSVSLANLRSGTLGSIVADTEEGFYLAKVNADNAFPAGATLRAVGLQGYFTQALTGGSTLARHTPASHVAVTGDAQRRVVVDDAKCANCHEWYKGHGGNRVYAVGVCVMCHVPNLSTSGASSNIANLKPAMRDALAANGYDPDNPLTYPESTNNMKEMTHAIHAASVRTTPYEFVRNSGTRGINYYNFADVGYPAKPNNCLMCHKPGTFTSVPAGALATNFVTDNGAINTPDDADAARETVPNTMDEVVSPFASSCIACHDTPLAAAHMAQNGAFVYGARGDMGNSVETCALCHGPGRSADIVTAHGL
;
A
#
# COMPACT_ATOMS: atom_id res chain seq x y z
N MET A 1 -8.32 0.94 -24.94
CA MET A 1 -8.17 -0.21 -25.86
C MET A 1 -8.53 -1.59 -25.25
N LYS A 2 -9.02 -1.70 -24.00
CA LYS A 2 -9.23 -3.01 -23.33
C LYS A 2 -10.66 -3.61 -23.38
N PHE A 3 -11.65 -2.90 -23.96
CA PHE A 3 -13.06 -3.36 -23.97
C PHE A 3 -13.49 -4.15 -25.22
N LYS A 4 -12.71 -4.15 -26.31
CA LYS A 4 -13.10 -4.81 -27.58
C LYS A 4 -12.78 -6.30 -27.65
N VAL A 5 -12.01 -6.84 -26.71
CA VAL A 5 -11.57 -8.25 -26.71
C VAL A 5 -12.65 -9.18 -26.13
N ALA A 6 -13.41 -8.73 -25.13
CA ALA A 6 -14.48 -9.53 -24.50
C ALA A 6 -15.63 -9.86 -25.48
N VAL A 7 -15.91 -8.97 -26.44
CA VAL A 7 -16.96 -9.15 -27.45
C VAL A 7 -16.56 -10.22 -28.49
N ALA A 8 -15.26 -10.38 -28.76
CA ALA A 8 -14.76 -11.35 -29.74
C ALA A 8 -14.62 -12.78 -29.17
N VAL A 9 -14.32 -12.90 -27.86
CA VAL A 9 -14.12 -14.20 -27.20
C VAL A 9 -15.43 -14.97 -27.01
N LEU A 10 -16.57 -14.28 -26.83
CA LEU A 10 -17.88 -14.96 -26.74
C LEU A 10 -18.47 -15.35 -28.11
N ALA A 11 -18.09 -14.66 -29.19
CA ALA A 11 -18.47 -15.03 -30.55
C ALA A 11 -17.78 -16.31 -31.05
N LEU A 12 -16.64 -16.68 -30.43
CA LEU A 12 -15.93 -17.94 -30.70
C LEU A 12 -16.64 -19.16 -30.10
N ALA A 13 -17.39 -19.01 -29.01
CA ALA A 13 -18.16 -20.12 -28.43
C ALA A 13 -19.38 -20.52 -29.30
N SER A 14 -19.92 -19.60 -30.10
CA SER A 14 -21.06 -19.87 -30.99
C SER A 14 -20.65 -20.33 -32.39
N MET A 15 -19.44 -20.03 -32.87
CA MET A 15 -18.94 -20.57 -34.15
C MET A 15 -18.40 -21.99 -34.04
N ALA A 16 -17.92 -22.41 -32.86
CA ALA A 16 -17.58 -23.80 -32.58
C ALA A 16 -18.80 -24.75 -32.60
N ALA A 17 -20.03 -24.21 -32.51
CA ALA A 17 -21.26 -24.98 -32.72
C ALA A 17 -21.57 -25.24 -34.22
N CYS A 18 -20.78 -24.67 -35.15
CA CYS A 18 -20.99 -24.78 -36.60
C CYS A 18 -20.06 -25.79 -37.29
N GLU A 19 -19.07 -26.35 -36.59
CA GLU A 19 -18.25 -27.47 -37.10
C GLU A 19 -18.24 -28.59 -36.06
N GLY A 20 -18.80 -29.74 -36.43
CA GLY A 20 -19.10 -30.84 -35.52
C GLY A 20 -17.88 -31.41 -34.79
N LEU A 21 -17.99 -31.49 -33.46
CA LEU A 21 -17.43 -32.57 -32.66
C LEU A 21 -18.60 -33.29 -31.98
N ASP A 22 -18.72 -34.60 -32.23
CA ASP A 22 -19.79 -35.45 -31.69
C ASP A 22 -19.78 -35.45 -30.15
N GLY A 23 -20.91 -35.04 -29.54
CA GLY A 23 -21.11 -35.03 -28.09
C GLY A 23 -22.39 -34.34 -27.61
N GLU A 24 -23.54 -34.95 -27.92
CA GLU A 24 -24.92 -34.78 -27.39
C GLU A 24 -25.37 -33.44 -26.75
N GLN A 25 -25.86 -32.51 -27.58
CA GLN A 25 -27.26 -32.00 -27.65
C GLN A 25 -27.30 -30.62 -28.33
N GLY A 26 -27.47 -30.59 -29.65
CA GLY A 26 -27.68 -29.37 -30.43
C GLY A 26 -27.92 -29.69 -31.91
N ILE A 27 -28.96 -29.10 -32.51
CA ILE A 27 -29.36 -29.29 -33.92
C ILE A 27 -28.51 -28.40 -34.85
N ALA A 28 -28.03 -28.96 -35.97
CA ALA A 28 -27.09 -28.36 -36.91
C ALA A 28 -27.69 -27.25 -37.80
N GLY A 29 -26.89 -26.23 -38.15
CA GLY A 29 -27.20 -25.16 -39.12
C GLY A 29 -26.29 -25.20 -40.36
N GLU A 30 -26.78 -24.71 -41.51
CA GLU A 30 -26.08 -24.71 -42.81
C GLU A 30 -25.33 -23.40 -43.12
N ALA A 31 -24.18 -23.50 -43.78
CA ALA A 31 -23.29 -22.36 -44.10
C ALA A 31 -23.90 -21.35 -45.11
N GLY A 32 -23.69 -20.04 -44.86
CA GLY A 32 -23.91 -18.97 -45.85
C GLY A 32 -25.12 -18.04 -45.62
N LYS A 33 -25.71 -17.98 -44.42
CA LYS A 33 -26.84 -17.08 -44.11
C LYS A 33 -26.46 -15.85 -43.30
N SER A 34 -27.21 -14.75 -43.49
CA SER A 34 -27.03 -13.47 -42.81
C SER A 34 -27.43 -13.52 -41.34
N CYS A 35 -26.71 -12.79 -40.49
CA CYS A 35 -27.10 -12.52 -39.11
C CYS A 35 -27.29 -11.02 -38.90
N THR A 36 -28.23 -10.67 -38.02
CA THR A 36 -28.60 -9.30 -37.66
C THR A 36 -28.35 -9.05 -36.17
N VAL A 37 -27.82 -7.88 -35.83
CA VAL A 37 -27.61 -7.45 -34.45
C VAL A 37 -28.80 -6.61 -34.00
N ILE A 38 -29.44 -7.01 -32.91
CA ILE A 38 -30.55 -6.32 -32.25
C ILE A 38 -30.03 -5.68 -30.97
N ASP A 39 -30.24 -4.38 -30.80
CA ASP A 39 -29.98 -3.70 -29.54
C ASP A 39 -31.23 -3.74 -28.66
N ASN A 40 -31.13 -4.37 -27.48
CA ASN A 40 -32.28 -4.60 -26.61
C ASN A 40 -32.60 -3.40 -25.69
N GLN A 41 -31.77 -2.35 -25.72
CA GLN A 41 -31.94 -1.11 -24.93
C GLN A 41 -31.96 -1.32 -23.39
N ASP A 42 -31.59 -2.51 -22.92
CA ASP A 42 -31.47 -2.87 -21.50
C ASP A 42 -30.01 -3.09 -21.06
N GLY A 43 -29.07 -2.61 -21.87
CA GLY A 43 -27.64 -2.89 -21.69
C GLY A 43 -27.21 -4.22 -22.29
N THR A 44 -28.05 -4.87 -23.11
CA THR A 44 -27.68 -6.07 -23.87
C THR A 44 -27.85 -5.90 -25.38
N LYS A 45 -27.09 -6.70 -26.16
CA LYS A 45 -27.28 -6.83 -27.62
C LYS A 45 -27.45 -8.30 -27.99
N THR A 46 -28.40 -8.59 -28.87
CA THR A 46 -28.69 -9.93 -29.37
C THR A 46 -28.27 -10.08 -30.82
N LEU A 47 -27.38 -11.02 -31.12
CA LEU A 47 -27.11 -11.46 -32.49
C LEU A 47 -28.13 -12.55 -32.84
N SER A 48 -28.93 -12.34 -33.89
CA SER A 48 -29.95 -13.28 -34.37
C SER A 48 -29.69 -13.63 -35.84
N CYS A 49 -29.59 -14.91 -36.14
CA CYS A 49 -29.32 -15.44 -37.47
C CYS A 49 -30.58 -16.03 -38.11
N GLU A 50 -30.63 -16.03 -39.45
CA GLU A 50 -31.78 -16.54 -40.23
C GLU A 50 -32.05 -18.05 -40.08
N ASP A 51 -31.14 -18.79 -39.45
CA ASP A 51 -31.32 -20.21 -39.10
C ASP A 51 -32.05 -20.41 -37.76
N GLY A 52 -32.41 -19.32 -37.06
CA GLY A 52 -33.11 -19.34 -35.78
C GLY A 52 -32.19 -19.29 -34.55
N THR A 53 -30.87 -19.24 -34.75
CA THR A 53 -29.89 -19.12 -33.65
C THR A 53 -29.85 -17.69 -33.11
N SER A 54 -29.89 -17.51 -31.79
CA SER A 54 -29.76 -16.19 -31.15
C SER A 54 -28.92 -16.21 -29.88
N VAL A 55 -28.04 -15.21 -29.70
CA VAL A 55 -27.20 -15.03 -28.50
C VAL A 55 -27.28 -13.58 -28.01
N THR A 56 -27.51 -13.40 -26.70
CA THR A 56 -27.60 -12.08 -26.03
C THR A 56 -26.35 -11.82 -25.16
N ILE A 57 -25.74 -10.64 -25.30
CA ILE A 57 -24.49 -10.24 -24.62
C ILE A 57 -24.77 -9.05 -23.70
N TYR A 58 -24.24 -9.05 -22.48
CA TYR A 58 -24.37 -7.98 -21.47
C TYR A 58 -23.22 -6.95 -21.55
N ASP A 59 -23.55 -5.67 -21.54
CA ASP A 59 -22.58 -4.56 -21.55
C ASP A 59 -22.12 -4.24 -20.11
N GLY A 60 -20.80 -4.16 -19.92
CA GLY A 60 -20.19 -3.79 -18.65
C GLY A 60 -20.09 -2.28 -18.51
N ALA A 61 -21.08 -1.68 -17.85
CA ALA A 61 -21.14 -0.30 -17.37
C ALA A 61 -20.96 0.84 -18.42
N GLN A 62 -22.03 1.64 -18.58
CA GLN A 62 -22.07 2.86 -19.40
C GLN A 62 -20.91 3.84 -19.07
N GLY A 63 -20.08 4.12 -20.08
CA GLY A 63 -19.20 5.29 -20.11
C GLY A 63 -19.87 6.46 -20.85
N LEU A 64 -19.77 7.67 -20.27
CA LEU A 64 -20.30 8.92 -20.83
C LEU A 64 -19.70 9.26 -22.21
N ILE A 65 -20.50 9.95 -23.03
CA ILE A 65 -20.19 10.45 -24.39
C ILE A 65 -18.86 11.23 -24.40
N GLY A 66 -17.92 10.85 -25.27
CA GLY A 66 -16.66 11.57 -25.50
C GLY A 66 -16.83 12.78 -26.44
N PRO A 67 -16.08 13.88 -26.25
CA PRO A 67 -16.15 15.05 -27.13
C PRO A 67 -15.47 14.81 -28.49
N THR A 68 -15.90 15.60 -29.49
CA THR A 68 -15.44 15.62 -30.89
C THR A 68 -13.92 15.73 -31.04
N GLY A 69 -13.32 14.93 -31.93
CA GLY A 69 -11.87 14.91 -32.18
C GLY A 69 -11.36 16.12 -32.99
N PRO A 70 -10.06 16.48 -32.87
CA PRO A 70 -9.48 17.64 -33.53
C PRO A 70 -9.22 17.42 -35.03
N ARG A 71 -9.21 18.53 -35.77
CA ARG A 71 -8.90 18.66 -37.21
C ARG A 71 -7.42 18.32 -37.47
N GLY A 72 -7.14 17.49 -38.48
CA GLY A 72 -5.78 17.08 -38.85
C GLY A 72 -5.04 18.12 -39.69
N GLU A 73 -3.79 18.40 -39.32
CA GLU A 73 -2.76 19.00 -40.17
C GLU A 73 -1.66 17.94 -40.42
N GLY A 74 -1.17 17.86 -41.67
CA GLY A 74 -0.21 16.84 -42.10
C GLY A 74 1.22 17.11 -41.59
N GLN A 75 1.95 16.05 -41.25
CA GLN A 75 3.35 16.12 -40.82
C GLN A 75 4.31 16.33 -42.01
N PRO A 76 5.34 17.20 -41.89
CA PRO A 76 6.47 17.23 -42.82
C PRO A 76 7.28 15.93 -42.78
N GLY A 77 7.98 15.60 -43.88
CA GLY A 77 8.80 14.40 -44.02
C GLY A 77 9.99 14.36 -43.04
N LYS A 78 10.41 13.14 -42.68
CA LYS A 78 11.54 12.90 -41.77
C LYS A 78 12.88 13.25 -42.43
N ASP A 79 13.74 13.95 -41.71
CA ASP A 79 15.14 14.19 -42.11
C ASP A 79 15.97 12.89 -42.09
N GLY A 80 17.02 12.86 -42.92
CA GLY A 80 17.92 11.72 -43.06
C GLY A 80 18.80 11.49 -41.83
N VAL A 81 19.20 10.24 -41.62
CA VAL A 81 20.08 9.80 -40.52
C VAL A 81 21.53 10.24 -40.76
N ASP A 82 22.12 10.91 -39.78
CA ASP A 82 23.56 11.24 -39.76
C ASP A 82 24.42 9.98 -39.60
N GLY A 83 25.59 9.97 -40.24
CA GLY A 83 26.53 8.84 -40.23
C GLY A 83 27.26 8.65 -38.90
N GLU A 84 27.68 7.41 -38.63
CA GLU A 84 28.38 7.02 -37.39
C GLU A 84 29.70 7.80 -37.18
N LYS A 85 29.89 8.27 -35.95
CA LYS A 85 31.08 9.01 -35.49
C LYS A 85 32.27 8.06 -35.32
N GLY A 86 33.41 8.39 -35.92
CA GLY A 86 34.65 7.62 -35.78
C GLY A 86 35.27 7.70 -34.37
N ASP A 87 36.07 6.68 -34.04
CA ASP A 87 36.70 6.51 -32.73
C ASP A 87 37.65 7.66 -32.34
N PRO A 88 37.79 7.99 -31.03
CA PRO A 88 38.63 9.09 -30.57
C PRO A 88 40.13 8.84 -30.79
N GLY A 89 40.87 9.87 -31.20
CA GLY A 89 42.33 9.87 -31.23
C GLY A 89 42.95 10.16 -29.85
N GLU A 90 44.18 9.68 -29.64
CA GLU A 90 44.91 9.83 -28.37
C GLU A 90 45.31 11.28 -28.02
N PRO A 91 45.49 11.62 -26.73
CA PRO A 91 45.67 13.00 -26.26
C PRO A 91 47.06 13.58 -26.60
N GLY A 92 47.10 14.86 -26.96
CA GLY A 92 48.33 15.66 -27.06
C GLY A 92 48.38 16.74 -25.97
N GLU A 93 49.56 16.98 -25.40
CA GLU A 93 49.84 17.94 -24.31
C GLU A 93 49.88 19.42 -24.75
N ASP A 94 49.70 20.31 -23.76
CA ASP A 94 49.34 21.74 -23.84
C ASP A 94 50.38 22.73 -24.41
N GLY A 95 49.85 23.88 -24.88
CA GLY A 95 50.54 25.18 -24.86
C GLY A 95 49.68 26.36 -25.35
N LEU A 96 49.38 27.34 -24.47
CA LEU A 96 48.75 28.64 -24.78
C LEU A 96 49.76 29.58 -25.50
N PRO A 97 49.40 30.42 -26.51
CA PRO A 97 48.74 31.72 -26.24
C PRO A 97 47.94 32.42 -27.37
N GLY A 98 47.11 33.39 -26.97
CA GLY A 98 46.78 34.65 -27.70
C GLY A 98 45.40 34.74 -28.33
N GLU A 99 44.51 35.58 -27.78
CA GLU A 99 43.16 35.84 -28.34
C GLU A 99 43.17 36.66 -29.65
N PRO A 100 42.49 36.18 -30.71
CA PRO A 100 42.10 37.00 -31.84
C PRO A 100 40.66 37.52 -31.70
N GLY A 101 40.44 38.78 -32.11
CA GLY A 101 39.27 39.60 -31.80
C GLY A 101 37.90 39.16 -32.36
N ALA A 102 36.86 39.79 -31.80
CA ALA A 102 35.46 39.49 -32.04
C ALA A 102 35.04 39.59 -33.53
N PRO A 103 34.34 38.58 -34.07
CA PRO A 103 33.64 38.67 -35.36
C PRO A 103 32.50 39.70 -35.32
N GLY A 104 32.29 40.41 -36.44
CA GLY A 104 31.25 41.44 -36.57
C GLY A 104 29.81 40.88 -36.57
N GLU A 105 28.85 41.73 -36.18
CA GLU A 105 27.45 41.34 -36.02
C GLU A 105 26.77 40.93 -37.35
N PRO A 106 25.94 39.86 -37.35
CA PRO A 106 25.11 39.49 -38.48
C PRO A 106 24.05 40.56 -38.82
N GLY A 107 23.79 40.77 -40.11
CA GLY A 107 22.76 41.69 -40.59
C GLY A 107 21.34 41.26 -40.21
N ALA A 108 20.47 42.24 -39.98
CA ALA A 108 19.08 42.01 -39.55
C ALA A 108 18.28 41.19 -40.59
N PRO A 109 17.45 40.22 -40.14
CA PRO A 109 16.54 39.49 -41.01
C PRO A 109 15.52 40.41 -41.70
N GLY A 110 15.17 40.11 -42.96
CA GLY A 110 14.15 40.84 -43.71
C GLY A 110 12.74 40.60 -43.15
N GLU A 111 11.87 41.61 -43.26
CA GLU A 111 10.51 41.54 -42.72
C GLU A 111 9.65 40.44 -43.41
N PRO A 112 8.84 39.69 -42.63
CA PRO A 112 7.91 38.71 -43.19
C PRO A 112 6.86 39.34 -44.11
N GLY A 113 6.53 38.66 -45.20
CA GLY A 113 5.45 39.07 -46.10
C GLY A 113 4.07 39.03 -45.42
N ALA A 114 3.19 39.95 -45.81
CA ALA A 114 1.85 40.06 -45.25
C ALA A 114 1.02 38.76 -45.45
N PRO A 115 0.25 38.31 -44.43
CA PRO A 115 -0.63 37.17 -44.56
C PRO A 115 -1.69 37.35 -45.66
N GLY A 116 -1.98 36.30 -46.42
CA GLY A 116 -3.06 36.30 -47.40
C GLY A 116 -4.44 36.35 -46.73
N GLU A 117 -5.42 36.97 -47.41
CA GLU A 117 -6.77 37.10 -46.85
C GLU A 117 -7.45 35.73 -46.63
N PRO A 118 -8.24 35.58 -45.55
CA PRO A 118 -8.99 34.36 -45.28
C PRO A 118 -10.02 34.08 -46.39
N GLY A 119 -10.09 32.83 -46.85
CA GLY A 119 -11.13 32.39 -47.78
C GLY A 119 -12.52 32.39 -47.14
N GLU A 120 -13.56 32.62 -47.94
CA GLU A 120 -14.95 32.65 -47.47
C GLU A 120 -15.37 31.30 -46.85
N PRO A 121 -16.21 31.32 -45.79
CA PRO A 121 -16.74 30.11 -45.17
C PRO A 121 -17.55 29.27 -46.19
N GLY A 122 -17.28 27.97 -46.23
CA GLY A 122 -18.10 27.04 -47.01
C GLY A 122 -19.52 26.91 -46.45
N ALA A 123 -20.49 26.70 -47.34
CA ALA A 123 -21.89 26.49 -46.96
C ALA A 123 -22.09 25.27 -46.03
N ASP A 124 -23.07 25.37 -45.15
CA ASP A 124 -23.47 24.28 -44.24
C ASP A 124 -23.76 22.99 -45.02
N GLY A 125 -23.25 21.87 -44.51
CA GLY A 125 -23.52 20.55 -45.08
C GLY A 125 -24.97 20.11 -44.83
N GLU A 126 -25.57 19.42 -45.80
CA GLU A 126 -26.92 18.85 -45.64
C GLU A 126 -27.01 17.89 -44.44
N PRO A 127 -28.20 17.77 -43.81
CA PRO A 127 -28.44 16.80 -42.74
C PRO A 127 -27.97 15.39 -43.16
N GLY A 128 -27.23 14.72 -42.26
CA GLY A 128 -26.80 13.35 -42.49
C GLY A 128 -27.99 12.44 -42.76
N GLN A 129 -27.86 11.57 -43.76
CA GLN A 129 -28.86 10.56 -44.06
C GLN A 129 -29.13 9.68 -42.82
N PRO A 130 -30.36 9.13 -42.65
CA PRO A 130 -30.64 8.11 -41.64
C PRO A 130 -29.57 7.03 -41.68
N GLY A 131 -29.11 6.58 -40.50
CA GLY A 131 -28.03 5.60 -40.38
C GLY A 131 -28.30 4.38 -41.26
N GLN A 132 -27.33 4.07 -42.13
CA GLN A 132 -27.39 2.88 -42.97
C GLN A 132 -27.41 1.62 -42.11
N ASP A 133 -28.13 0.61 -42.58
CA ASP A 133 -28.12 -0.75 -42.06
C ASP A 133 -26.68 -1.24 -41.81
N GLY A 134 -26.53 -2.12 -40.82
CA GLY A 134 -25.27 -2.49 -40.18
C GLY A 134 -24.08 -2.73 -41.12
N THR A 135 -22.91 -2.25 -40.68
CA THR A 135 -21.58 -2.48 -41.26
C THR A 135 -21.43 -3.88 -41.82
N SER A 136 -21.29 -4.00 -43.13
CA SER A 136 -20.87 -5.24 -43.78
C SER A 136 -19.39 -5.48 -43.49
N CYS A 137 -19.05 -6.59 -42.85
CA CYS A 137 -17.67 -7.04 -42.66
C CYS A 137 -17.37 -8.21 -43.59
N THR A 138 -16.18 -8.24 -44.17
CA THR A 138 -15.68 -9.33 -45.02
C THR A 138 -14.64 -10.14 -44.28
N VAL A 139 -14.68 -11.46 -44.43
CA VAL A 139 -13.67 -12.38 -43.86
C VAL A 139 -12.73 -12.82 -44.98
N ALA A 140 -11.44 -12.55 -44.81
CA ALA A 140 -10.37 -13.02 -45.70
C ALA A 140 -9.56 -14.11 -45.00
N ASP A 141 -9.36 -15.24 -45.68
CA ASP A 141 -8.44 -16.30 -45.22
C ASP A 141 -7.01 -15.96 -45.66
N ASN A 142 -6.09 -15.90 -44.70
CA ASN A 142 -4.71 -15.48 -44.95
C ASN A 142 -3.79 -16.64 -45.32
N GLY A 143 -4.28 -17.88 -45.37
CA GLY A 143 -3.49 -19.06 -45.77
C GLY A 143 -2.39 -19.49 -44.79
N ASN A 144 -2.38 -18.92 -43.58
CA ASN A 144 -1.41 -19.19 -42.51
C ASN A 144 -2.06 -19.59 -41.17
N GLY A 145 -3.30 -20.10 -41.20
CA GLY A 145 -4.07 -20.34 -39.98
C GLY A 145 -4.56 -19.05 -39.31
N SER A 146 -4.87 -18.01 -40.09
CA SER A 146 -5.56 -16.82 -39.59
C SER A 146 -6.59 -16.32 -40.58
N LYS A 147 -7.65 -15.71 -40.06
CA LYS A 147 -8.71 -15.05 -40.81
C LYS A 147 -8.78 -13.58 -40.38
N THR A 148 -8.74 -12.67 -41.34
CA THR A 148 -8.89 -11.25 -41.07
C THR A 148 -10.32 -10.82 -41.37
N ILE A 149 -11.01 -10.31 -40.35
CA ILE A 149 -12.32 -9.67 -40.49
C ILE A 149 -12.04 -8.19 -40.73
N SER A 150 -12.42 -7.68 -41.90
CA SER A 150 -12.29 -6.27 -42.27
C SER A 150 -13.67 -5.68 -42.47
N CYS A 151 -13.98 -4.61 -41.75
CA CYS A 151 -15.25 -3.89 -41.85
C CYS A 151 -15.10 -2.62 -42.69
N THR A 152 -16.20 -2.17 -43.29
CA THR A 152 -16.23 -0.98 -44.16
C THR A 152 -15.92 0.34 -43.44
N ASP A 153 -15.90 0.35 -42.11
CA ASP A 153 -15.49 1.48 -41.26
C ASP A 153 -13.97 1.60 -41.08
N GLY A 154 -13.20 0.74 -41.76
CA GLY A 154 -11.74 0.72 -41.71
C GLY A 154 -11.18 -0.06 -40.52
N THR A 155 -12.03 -0.65 -39.67
CA THR A 155 -11.57 -1.56 -38.63
C THR A 155 -11.26 -2.93 -39.22
N SER A 156 -10.11 -3.50 -38.84
CA SER A 156 -9.77 -4.87 -39.14
C SER A 156 -9.26 -5.58 -37.90
N VAL A 157 -9.59 -6.87 -37.77
CA VAL A 157 -9.05 -7.75 -36.75
C VAL A 157 -8.61 -9.06 -37.40
N THR A 158 -7.35 -9.42 -37.20
CA THR A 158 -6.83 -10.74 -37.59
C THR A 158 -7.04 -11.69 -36.44
N VAL A 159 -7.88 -12.70 -36.67
CA VAL A 159 -8.15 -13.80 -35.75
C VAL A 159 -7.30 -14.97 -36.20
N TYR A 160 -6.43 -15.48 -35.33
CA TYR A 160 -5.66 -16.68 -35.63
C TYR A 160 -6.55 -17.89 -35.35
N ASP A 161 -6.74 -18.74 -36.36
CA ASP A 161 -7.14 -20.13 -36.19
C ASP A 161 -5.94 -20.86 -35.58
N GLY A 162 -5.81 -20.78 -34.26
CA GLY A 162 -4.78 -21.46 -33.47
C GLY A 162 -3.38 -21.36 -34.08
N ALA A 163 -2.62 -20.31 -33.74
CA ALA A 163 -1.21 -20.25 -34.13
C ALA A 163 -0.52 -21.59 -33.78
N ASP A 164 0.05 -22.23 -34.80
CA ASP A 164 0.87 -23.44 -34.69
C ASP A 164 0.16 -24.74 -34.24
N GLY A 165 -1.13 -24.92 -34.55
CA GLY A 165 -1.84 -26.17 -34.24
C GLY A 165 -2.27 -26.31 -32.78
N VAL A 166 -2.42 -25.17 -32.08
CA VAL A 166 -2.86 -25.10 -30.68
C VAL A 166 -4.38 -24.83 -30.62
N PRO A 167 -5.18 -25.67 -29.92
CA PRO A 167 -6.64 -25.49 -29.78
C PRO A 167 -7.07 -24.16 -29.13
N LEU A 168 -8.28 -23.66 -29.46
CA LEU A 168 -8.85 -22.39 -28.94
C LEU A 168 -8.95 -22.29 -27.41
N ASN A 169 -9.02 -23.44 -26.73
CA ASN A 169 -9.05 -23.55 -25.27
C ASN A 169 -7.64 -23.55 -24.66
N VAL A 170 -6.59 -23.21 -25.41
CA VAL A 170 -5.19 -23.27 -24.97
C VAL A 170 -4.43 -21.98 -25.29
N VAL A 171 -3.52 -21.57 -24.40
CA VAL A 171 -2.63 -20.41 -24.51
C VAL A 171 -1.18 -20.86 -24.49
N ASN A 172 -0.43 -20.50 -25.52
CA ASN A 172 1.01 -20.74 -25.58
C ASN A 172 1.78 -19.54 -25.01
N LEU A 173 2.55 -19.78 -23.95
CA LEU A 173 3.31 -18.74 -23.25
C LEU A 173 4.41 -18.07 -24.10
N ALA A 174 4.83 -18.71 -25.20
CA ALA A 174 5.75 -18.11 -26.16
C ALA A 174 5.11 -16.94 -26.94
N VAL A 175 3.78 -16.95 -27.07
CA VAL A 175 2.99 -16.01 -27.89
C VAL A 175 2.31 -14.98 -26.99
N GLU A 176 1.57 -15.45 -25.98
CA GLU A 176 0.73 -14.64 -25.11
C GLU A 176 1.10 -14.90 -23.64
N MET A 177 1.30 -13.83 -22.86
CA MET A 177 1.58 -13.93 -21.43
C MET A 177 0.32 -13.57 -20.63
N PRO A 178 -0.33 -14.53 -19.95
CA PRO A 178 -1.48 -14.27 -19.10
C PRO A 178 -1.18 -13.29 -17.97
N ALA A 179 -2.20 -12.56 -17.50
CA ALA A 179 -2.04 -11.71 -16.32
C ALA A 179 -1.99 -12.55 -15.04
N LYS A 180 -2.72 -13.68 -15.00
CA LYS A 180 -2.76 -14.60 -13.86
C LYS A 180 -2.72 -16.05 -14.34
N LEU A 181 -2.21 -16.91 -13.46
CA LEU A 181 -2.18 -18.35 -13.67
C LEU A 181 -2.85 -19.04 -12.48
N PHE A 182 -3.55 -20.12 -12.75
CA PHE A 182 -4.22 -20.97 -11.78
C PHE A 182 -3.71 -22.40 -11.94
N MET A 183 -3.65 -23.15 -10.84
CA MET A 183 -3.26 -24.56 -10.87
C MET A 183 -4.31 -25.41 -10.17
N THR A 184 -4.64 -26.54 -10.80
CA THR A 184 -5.45 -27.60 -10.21
C THR A 184 -4.65 -28.90 -10.16
N ILE A 185 -4.64 -29.56 -9.01
CA ILE A 185 -4.06 -30.91 -8.89
C ILE A 185 -5.12 -31.93 -9.28
N ASN A 186 -4.83 -32.69 -10.34
CA ASN A 186 -5.74 -33.69 -10.88
C ASN A 186 -5.56 -35.03 -10.17
N ASN A 187 -4.31 -35.44 -9.94
CA ASN A 187 -3.98 -36.69 -9.28
C ASN A 187 -2.58 -36.66 -8.65
N ILE A 188 -2.37 -37.47 -7.61
CA ILE A 188 -1.08 -37.69 -6.98
C ILE A 188 -0.89 -39.19 -6.79
N ILE A 189 0.15 -39.76 -7.40
CA ILE A 189 0.47 -41.19 -7.31
C ILE A 189 1.80 -41.32 -6.57
N ILE A 190 1.85 -42.17 -5.53
CA ILE A 190 3.04 -42.38 -4.71
C ILE A 190 3.35 -43.87 -4.63
N ASP A 191 4.34 -44.28 -5.42
CA ASP A 191 4.97 -45.62 -5.38
C ASP A 191 6.49 -45.43 -5.53
N GLY A 192 7.12 -44.95 -4.45
CA GLY A 192 8.49 -44.44 -4.47
C GLY A 192 8.56 -42.95 -4.82
N LYS A 193 8.90 -42.64 -6.08
CA LYS A 193 8.97 -41.26 -6.60
C LYS A 193 7.56 -40.74 -6.90
N PRO A 194 7.08 -39.67 -6.25
CA PRO A 194 5.75 -39.15 -6.52
C PRO A 194 5.57 -38.70 -7.98
N GLU A 195 4.43 -39.02 -8.56
CA GLU A 195 3.95 -38.46 -9.81
C GLU A 195 2.77 -37.54 -9.51
N VAL A 196 2.86 -36.30 -9.99
CA VAL A 196 1.81 -35.29 -9.84
C VAL A 196 1.26 -34.95 -11.21
N GLN A 197 -0.05 -35.14 -11.37
CA GLN A 197 -0.79 -34.75 -12.56
C GLN A 197 -1.57 -33.47 -12.23
N PHE A 198 -1.42 -32.43 -13.04
CA PHE A 198 -1.98 -31.12 -12.74
C PHE A 198 -2.34 -30.35 -14.02
N THR A 199 -3.20 -29.35 -13.88
CA THR A 199 -3.62 -28.46 -14.95
C THR A 199 -3.24 -27.03 -14.62
N ILE A 200 -2.74 -26.27 -15.60
CA ILE A 200 -2.54 -24.82 -15.50
C ILE A 200 -3.52 -24.12 -16.43
N THR A 201 -4.21 -23.11 -15.91
CA THR A 201 -5.10 -22.25 -16.70
C THR A 201 -4.80 -20.77 -16.51
N ASP A 202 -5.22 -19.94 -17.46
CA ASP A 202 -5.20 -18.48 -17.36
C ASP A 202 -6.46 -17.92 -16.68
N GLU A 203 -6.56 -16.59 -16.57
CA GLU A 203 -7.76 -15.89 -16.05
C GLU A 203 -9.05 -16.10 -16.85
N PHE A 204 -8.96 -16.68 -18.05
CA PHE A 204 -10.09 -17.00 -18.91
C PHE A 204 -10.37 -18.51 -18.96
N ASN A 205 -9.73 -19.28 -18.07
CA ASN A 205 -9.87 -20.73 -17.97
C ASN A 205 -9.40 -21.50 -19.22
N ARG A 206 -8.49 -20.91 -20.01
CA ARG A 206 -7.80 -21.61 -21.11
C ARG A 206 -6.59 -22.35 -20.55
N GLY A 207 -6.35 -23.59 -21.00
CA GLY A 207 -5.18 -24.38 -20.66
C GLY A 207 -3.89 -23.68 -21.09
N VAL A 208 -2.86 -23.68 -20.26
CA VAL A 208 -1.61 -22.96 -20.54
C VAL A 208 -0.53 -23.95 -20.94
N VAL A 209 0.09 -23.79 -22.11
CA VAL A 209 1.16 -24.66 -22.64
C VAL A 209 2.48 -23.91 -22.85
N GLY A 210 3.56 -24.66 -23.03
CA GLY A 210 4.88 -24.09 -23.28
C GLY A 210 5.60 -23.66 -22.00
N LEU A 211 5.23 -24.26 -20.86
CA LEU A 211 5.97 -24.07 -19.62
C LEU A 211 7.36 -24.72 -19.70
N PRO A 212 8.43 -23.98 -19.38
CA PRO A 212 9.76 -24.56 -19.26
C PRO A 212 9.79 -25.64 -18.18
N SER A 213 10.50 -26.74 -18.42
CA SER A 213 10.61 -27.85 -17.45
C SER A 213 11.22 -27.45 -16.10
N ASN A 214 11.98 -26.36 -16.06
CA ASN A 214 12.56 -25.79 -14.84
C ASN A 214 11.71 -24.67 -14.19
N ALA A 215 10.55 -24.34 -14.78
CA ALA A 215 9.69 -23.27 -14.27
C ALA A 215 8.94 -23.68 -13.00
N ILE A 216 8.74 -24.99 -12.79
CA ILE A 216 8.02 -25.51 -11.64
C ILE A 216 8.96 -26.19 -10.64
N ARG A 217 8.68 -25.96 -9.35
CA ARG A 217 9.40 -26.57 -8.24
C ARG A 217 8.39 -27.16 -7.26
N TRP A 218 8.69 -28.33 -6.72
CA TRP A 218 7.78 -29.08 -5.84
C TRP A 218 8.43 -29.41 -4.50
N ILE A 219 7.64 -29.47 -3.44
CA ILE A 219 8.07 -29.97 -2.14
C ILE A 219 6.92 -30.73 -1.50
N MET A 220 7.23 -31.86 -0.87
CA MET A 220 6.28 -32.66 -0.13
C MET A 220 6.65 -32.69 1.34
N ALA A 221 5.69 -32.57 2.25
CA ALA A 221 5.89 -32.61 3.69
C ALA A 221 4.77 -33.35 4.42
N LYS A 222 5.12 -34.16 5.43
CA LYS A 222 4.12 -34.74 6.34
C LYS A 222 3.86 -33.82 7.52
N LEU A 223 2.64 -33.86 8.03
CA LEU A 223 2.26 -33.21 9.27
C LEU A 223 2.48 -34.17 10.44
N VAL A 224 3.29 -33.77 11.41
CA VAL A 224 3.54 -34.53 12.63
C VAL A 224 2.66 -33.98 13.75
N ASP A 225 1.90 -34.85 14.40
CA ASP A 225 1.24 -34.58 15.68
C ASP A 225 2.16 -35.01 16.83
N ASP A 226 2.81 -34.05 17.47
CA ASP A 226 3.75 -34.31 18.57
C ASP A 226 3.01 -34.28 19.90
N THR A 227 2.64 -35.48 20.36
CA THR A 227 1.92 -35.69 21.62
C THR A 227 2.71 -35.24 22.86
N ALA A 228 4.05 -35.18 22.79
CA ALA A 228 4.87 -34.74 23.90
C ALA A 228 4.75 -33.22 24.10
N THR A 229 4.90 -32.45 23.03
CA THR A 229 4.74 -30.99 23.08
C THR A 229 3.27 -30.54 23.02
N LYS A 230 2.37 -31.41 22.57
CA LYS A 230 0.97 -31.12 22.21
C LYS A 230 0.86 -30.08 21.09
N THR A 231 1.75 -30.17 20.11
CA THR A 231 1.81 -29.25 18.96
C THR A 231 1.97 -30.03 17.66
N THR A 232 1.67 -29.37 16.55
CA THR A 232 1.84 -29.94 15.20
C THR A 232 2.93 -29.20 14.44
N TYR A 233 3.69 -29.87 13.58
CA TYR A 233 4.66 -29.22 12.70
C TYR A 233 4.90 -30.02 11.41
N TRP A 234 5.36 -29.33 10.37
CA TRP A 234 5.63 -29.93 9.07
C TRP A 234 7.03 -30.54 9.02
N VAL A 235 7.18 -31.69 8.36
CA VAL A 235 8.48 -32.30 8.06
C VAL A 235 8.55 -32.61 6.58
N ALA A 236 9.31 -31.80 5.83
CA ALA A 236 9.51 -32.03 4.41
C ALA A 236 10.30 -33.33 4.12
N TYR A 237 9.96 -34.01 3.04
CA TYR A 237 10.69 -35.16 2.52
C TYR A 237 11.86 -34.73 1.62
N ASN A 238 11.67 -33.65 0.87
CA ASN A 238 12.72 -33.11 0.01
C ASN A 238 13.78 -32.39 0.87
N ARG A 239 15.03 -32.85 0.76
CA ARG A 239 16.16 -32.42 1.59
C ARG A 239 17.37 -32.13 0.72
N ASN A 240 18.12 -31.09 1.04
CA ASN A 240 19.42 -30.85 0.42
C ASN A 240 20.37 -31.98 0.83
N ALA A 241 21.03 -32.61 -0.16
CA ALA A 241 21.90 -33.78 0.07
C ALA A 241 23.10 -33.49 0.99
N ASN A 242 23.55 -32.23 1.08
CA ASN A 242 24.71 -31.85 1.86
C ASN A 242 24.34 -31.29 3.24
N THR A 243 23.27 -30.50 3.33
CA THR A 243 22.93 -29.77 4.56
C THR A 243 21.75 -30.35 5.31
N GLY A 244 20.91 -31.18 4.67
CA GLY A 244 19.66 -31.67 5.28
C GLY A 244 18.58 -30.60 5.43
N ILE A 245 18.81 -29.37 5.00
CA ILE A 245 17.80 -28.31 5.00
C ILE A 245 16.70 -28.66 3.99
N PRO A 246 15.41 -28.42 4.29
CA PRO A 246 14.32 -28.56 3.34
C PRO A 246 14.62 -27.84 2.01
N THR A 247 14.30 -28.48 0.89
CA THR A 247 14.49 -27.91 -0.45
C THR A 247 13.40 -28.38 -1.40
N THR A 248 13.34 -27.83 -2.60
CA THR A 248 12.39 -28.25 -3.64
C THR A 248 13.00 -29.23 -4.62
N ASP A 249 12.20 -30.18 -5.10
CA ASP A 249 12.44 -30.95 -6.32
C ASP A 249 12.21 -30.06 -7.55
N SER A 250 13.16 -30.08 -8.48
CA SER A 250 13.13 -29.33 -9.74
C SER A 250 13.93 -30.02 -10.86
N GLY A 251 14.29 -31.29 -10.63
CA GLY A 251 15.08 -32.08 -11.58
C GLY A 251 14.47 -33.44 -11.85
N GLY A 252 13.16 -33.55 -11.66
CA GLY A 252 12.34 -34.69 -12.04
C GLY A 252 12.06 -34.72 -13.54
N THR A 253 11.14 -35.59 -13.94
CA THR A 253 10.66 -35.66 -15.33
C THR A 253 9.42 -34.80 -15.46
N PHE A 254 9.36 -33.94 -16.47
CA PHE A 254 8.25 -33.02 -16.72
C PHE A 254 7.69 -33.24 -18.12
N ILE A 255 6.39 -33.49 -18.21
CA ILE A 255 5.66 -33.74 -19.46
C ILE A 255 4.56 -32.68 -19.59
N ASP A 256 4.56 -31.97 -20.71
CA ASP A 256 3.47 -31.12 -21.18
C ASP A 256 2.62 -31.93 -22.16
N ASN A 257 1.34 -32.11 -21.88
CA ASN A 257 0.43 -32.87 -22.74
C ASN A 257 -0.14 -32.03 -23.90
N GLY A 258 0.17 -30.74 -23.96
CA GLY A 258 -0.22 -29.85 -25.06
C GLY A 258 -1.63 -29.26 -24.95
N ASP A 259 -2.34 -29.51 -23.84
CA ASP A 259 -3.71 -29.02 -23.57
C ASP A 259 -3.82 -28.22 -22.26
N GLY A 260 -2.68 -27.89 -21.66
CA GLY A 260 -2.59 -27.27 -20.34
C GLY A 260 -2.56 -28.26 -19.18
N THR A 261 -2.65 -29.56 -19.44
CA THR A 261 -2.37 -30.60 -18.46
C THR A 261 -0.90 -31.05 -18.50
N TYR A 262 -0.39 -31.42 -17.35
CA TYR A 262 1.01 -31.73 -17.13
C TYR A 262 1.18 -32.91 -16.19
N VAL A 263 2.31 -33.61 -16.35
CA VAL A 263 2.77 -34.65 -15.43
C VAL A 263 4.18 -34.30 -14.93
N TYR A 264 4.37 -34.27 -13.62
CA TYR A 264 5.69 -34.15 -13.00
C TYR A 264 5.99 -35.37 -12.13
N THR A 265 7.03 -36.12 -12.49
CA THR A 265 7.55 -37.21 -11.66
C THR A 265 8.78 -36.73 -10.91
N PHE A 266 8.75 -36.79 -9.58
CA PHE A 266 9.83 -36.33 -8.72
C PHE A 266 11.15 -37.04 -9.01
N ARG A 267 12.26 -36.35 -8.75
CA ARG A 267 13.56 -37.00 -8.67
C ARG A 267 13.75 -37.70 -7.33
N THR A 268 13.30 -37.07 -6.25
CA THR A 268 13.33 -37.61 -4.89
C THR A 268 12.30 -38.72 -4.73
N ASP A 269 12.76 -39.88 -4.24
CA ASP A 269 11.90 -40.91 -3.70
C ASP A 269 11.53 -40.53 -2.26
N VAL A 270 10.26 -40.15 -2.04
CA VAL A 270 9.78 -39.68 -0.73
C VAL A 270 9.53 -40.84 0.23
N THR A 271 9.47 -42.07 -0.27
CA THR A 271 9.28 -43.27 0.55
C THR A 271 10.59 -43.77 1.18
N ASN A 272 11.73 -43.28 0.70
CA ASN A 272 13.07 -43.71 1.12
C ASN A 272 14.04 -42.53 1.30
N VAL A 273 13.76 -41.65 2.28
CA VAL A 273 14.61 -40.50 2.62
C VAL A 273 15.51 -40.85 3.81
N ALA A 274 16.75 -41.29 3.53
CA ALA A 274 17.68 -41.73 4.57
C ALA A 274 18.84 -40.74 4.86
N ASN A 275 19.25 -39.91 3.89
CA ASN A 275 20.43 -39.04 4.00
C ASN A 275 20.15 -37.60 3.54
N PRO A 276 20.80 -36.57 4.14
CA PRO A 276 21.66 -36.64 5.33
C PRO A 276 20.88 -36.66 6.65
N VAL A 277 19.56 -36.46 6.59
CA VAL A 277 18.63 -36.56 7.73
C VAL A 277 17.50 -37.49 7.33
N GLU A 278 17.28 -38.55 8.11
CA GLU A 278 16.22 -39.52 7.86
C GLU A 278 14.83 -38.88 8.05
N VAL A 279 13.94 -39.11 7.08
CA VAL A 279 12.52 -38.72 7.18
C VAL A 279 11.67 -39.94 6.88
N ILE A 280 11.12 -40.53 7.93
CA ILE A 280 10.30 -41.75 7.84
C ILE A 280 9.03 -41.45 7.04
N TRP A 281 8.79 -42.22 5.98
CA TRP A 281 7.55 -42.18 5.22
C TRP A 281 6.36 -42.65 6.07
N ASP A 282 5.24 -41.92 6.00
CA ASP A 282 4.01 -42.30 6.68
C ASP A 282 2.80 -41.97 5.79
N PRO A 283 2.24 -43.00 5.11
CA PRO A 283 1.16 -42.78 4.16
C PRO A 283 -0.21 -42.55 4.81
N ASN A 284 -0.31 -42.62 6.15
CA ASN A 284 -1.56 -42.41 6.89
C ASN A 284 -1.68 -41.01 7.49
N THR A 285 -0.61 -40.21 7.42
CA THR A 285 -0.61 -38.83 7.92
C THR A 285 -1.01 -37.84 6.84
N THR A 286 -1.54 -36.69 7.27
CA THR A 286 -1.74 -35.56 6.37
C THR A 286 -0.40 -35.19 5.74
N THR A 287 -0.36 -35.22 4.41
CA THR A 287 0.78 -34.83 3.59
C THR A 287 0.38 -33.61 2.77
N ARG A 288 1.26 -32.61 2.76
CA ARG A 288 1.16 -31.41 1.94
C ARG A 288 2.05 -31.53 0.73
N LEU A 289 1.46 -31.37 -0.44
CA LEU A 289 2.17 -31.06 -1.68
C LEU A 289 2.13 -29.55 -1.89
N SER A 290 3.30 -28.93 -1.98
CA SER A 290 3.43 -27.51 -2.30
C SER A 290 4.26 -27.34 -3.56
N GLY A 291 3.99 -26.29 -4.31
CA GLY A 291 4.82 -25.98 -5.46
C GLY A 291 4.76 -24.53 -5.88
N GLN A 292 5.76 -24.18 -6.66
CA GLN A 292 6.13 -22.82 -7.02
C GLN A 292 6.34 -22.79 -8.52
N LEU A 293 5.57 -21.96 -9.21
CA LEU A 293 5.77 -21.61 -10.61
C LEU A 293 6.47 -20.25 -10.69
N SER A 294 7.61 -20.22 -11.37
CA SER A 294 8.41 -19.00 -11.55
C SER A 294 9.44 -19.19 -12.66
N GLY A 295 9.84 -18.10 -13.31
CA GLY A 295 10.84 -18.14 -14.36
C GLY A 295 10.54 -17.12 -15.44
N ASN A 296 11.08 -17.34 -16.64
CA ASN A 296 10.84 -16.50 -17.80
C ASN A 296 10.58 -17.38 -19.02
N VAL A 297 9.74 -16.88 -19.93
CA VAL A 297 9.54 -17.42 -21.28
C VAL A 297 9.82 -16.29 -22.26
N ASN A 298 10.77 -16.49 -23.18
CA ASN A 298 11.17 -15.47 -24.17
C ASN A 298 11.48 -14.08 -23.57
N GLY A 299 12.15 -14.06 -22.41
CA GLY A 299 12.50 -12.81 -21.70
C GLY A 299 11.35 -12.14 -20.94
N ARG A 300 10.14 -12.73 -20.96
CA ARG A 300 8.97 -12.26 -20.20
C ARG A 300 8.84 -13.07 -18.89
N PRO A 301 8.71 -12.42 -17.73
CA PRO A 301 8.57 -13.11 -16.45
C PRO A 301 7.20 -13.78 -16.35
N LEU A 302 7.19 -15.02 -15.87
CA LEU A 302 5.95 -15.72 -15.58
C LEU A 302 5.23 -15.08 -14.38
N PRO A 303 3.89 -15.00 -14.40
CA PRO A 303 3.12 -14.70 -13.20
C PRO A 303 3.48 -15.71 -12.10
N GLY A 304 4.06 -15.20 -11.00
CA GLY A 304 4.43 -16.04 -9.86
C GLY A 304 3.19 -16.67 -9.24
N LEU A 305 3.18 -18.00 -9.15
CA LEU A 305 2.11 -18.79 -8.57
C LEU A 305 2.70 -19.73 -7.52
N ASN A 306 2.06 -19.80 -6.36
CA ASN A 306 2.27 -20.90 -5.42
C ASN A 306 0.95 -21.59 -5.19
N PHE A 307 1.03 -22.87 -4.89
CA PHE A 307 -0.14 -23.65 -4.50
C PHE A 307 0.26 -24.60 -3.38
N VAL A 308 -0.75 -25.06 -2.65
CA VAL A 308 -0.66 -26.11 -1.65
C VAL A 308 -1.84 -27.04 -1.75
N LYS A 309 -1.63 -28.33 -1.49
CA LYS A 309 -2.68 -29.34 -1.41
C LYS A 309 -2.37 -30.31 -0.28
N ASP A 310 -3.29 -30.38 0.68
CA ASP A 310 -3.27 -31.41 1.72
C ASP A 310 -4.08 -32.63 1.30
N PHE A 311 -3.53 -33.82 1.57
CA PHE A 311 -4.15 -35.11 1.30
C PHE A 311 -3.56 -36.19 2.23
N VAL A 312 -4.20 -37.36 2.31
CA VAL A 312 -3.61 -38.53 2.96
C VAL A 312 -3.21 -39.53 1.86
N PRO A 313 -1.95 -39.94 1.74
CA PRO A 313 -1.49 -40.81 0.64
C PRO A 313 -2.29 -42.11 0.49
N ASN A 314 -2.73 -42.72 1.59
CA ASN A 314 -3.56 -43.93 1.57
C ASN A 314 -5.06 -43.67 1.26
N GLY A 315 -5.44 -42.47 0.83
CA GLY A 315 -6.82 -42.13 0.47
C GLY A 315 -7.75 -41.84 1.65
N GLY A 316 -7.20 -41.69 2.86
CA GLY A 316 -7.96 -41.26 4.04
C GLY A 316 -8.42 -39.80 3.95
N ALA A 317 -9.40 -39.44 4.78
CA ALA A 317 -9.78 -38.04 4.95
C ALA A 317 -8.67 -37.27 5.68
N VAL A 318 -8.44 -36.01 5.30
CA VAL A 318 -7.56 -35.10 6.04
C VAL A 318 -8.26 -34.72 7.35
N THR A 319 -7.80 -35.27 8.46
CA THR A 319 -8.35 -35.00 9.81
C THR A 319 -7.48 -34.06 10.64
N LEU A 320 -6.22 -33.88 10.24
CA LEU A 320 -5.26 -33.00 10.90
C LEU A 320 -4.76 -31.99 9.86
N THR A 321 -4.83 -30.71 10.17
CA THR A 321 -4.35 -29.61 9.32
C THR A 321 -3.43 -28.70 10.12
N ARG A 322 -2.67 -27.81 9.47
CA ARG A 322 -1.91 -26.78 10.17
C ARG A 322 -1.96 -25.44 9.46
N GLU A 323 -2.92 -24.61 9.84
CA GLU A 323 -3.18 -23.28 9.28
C GLU A 323 -3.30 -22.25 10.43
N VAL A 324 -2.16 -21.73 10.88
CA VAL A 324 -2.06 -20.87 12.08
C VAL A 324 -2.26 -19.38 11.76
N SER A 325 -1.87 -18.96 10.56
CA SER A 325 -2.00 -17.58 10.06
C SER A 325 -2.28 -17.60 8.57
N SER A 326 -3.11 -16.68 8.07
CA SER A 326 -3.44 -16.59 6.65
C SER A 326 -2.46 -15.66 5.91
N THR A 327 -2.24 -15.92 4.61
CA THR A 327 -1.49 -15.00 3.74
C THR A 327 -2.15 -13.61 3.69
N ALA A 328 -3.48 -13.56 3.71
CA ALA A 328 -4.25 -12.33 3.68
C ALA A 328 -3.95 -11.39 4.86
N ALA A 329 -3.86 -11.94 6.09
CA ALA A 329 -3.55 -11.15 7.28
C ALA A 329 -2.18 -10.45 7.19
N CYS A 330 -1.20 -11.11 6.58
CA CYS A 330 0.12 -10.51 6.34
C CYS A 330 0.08 -9.41 5.26
N ASN A 331 -0.68 -9.67 4.19
CA ASN A 331 -0.82 -8.76 3.04
C ASN A 331 -1.56 -7.47 3.38
N GLU A 332 -2.30 -7.42 4.50
CA GLU A 332 -2.83 -6.16 5.04
C GLU A 332 -1.74 -5.09 5.21
N CYS A 333 -0.51 -5.49 5.56
CA CYS A 333 0.65 -4.59 5.64
C CYS A 333 1.59 -4.70 4.43
N HIS A 334 1.72 -5.89 3.85
CA HIS A 334 2.78 -6.21 2.89
C HIS A 334 2.37 -6.15 1.40
N ASP A 335 1.16 -5.68 1.08
CA ASP A 335 0.58 -5.74 -0.28
C ASP A 335 0.51 -7.19 -0.79
N LYS A 336 1.47 -7.62 -1.63
CA LYS A 336 1.66 -9.02 -2.00
C LYS A 336 3.10 -9.41 -1.65
N MET A 337 3.27 -10.10 -0.52
CA MET A 337 4.56 -10.63 -0.12
C MET A 337 5.18 -11.51 -1.22
N ALA A 338 6.48 -11.32 -1.50
CA ALA A 338 7.22 -12.14 -2.45
C ALA A 338 8.65 -12.39 -1.96
N PHE A 339 8.84 -13.49 -1.23
CA PHE A 339 10.14 -13.95 -0.75
C PHE A 339 10.79 -14.90 -1.76
N HIS A 340 12.12 -14.94 -1.77
CA HIS A 340 12.89 -15.76 -2.72
C HIS A 340 12.44 -15.56 -4.19
N GLY A 341 12.04 -14.34 -4.53
CA GLY A 341 11.60 -13.91 -5.87
C GLY A 341 10.11 -14.12 -6.18
N SER A 342 9.46 -15.17 -5.66
CA SER A 342 8.07 -15.50 -6.06
C SER A 342 7.29 -16.38 -5.07
N ARG A 343 7.77 -16.53 -3.83
CA ARG A 343 7.07 -17.27 -2.76
C ARG A 343 6.25 -16.30 -1.92
N THR A 344 4.96 -16.54 -1.86
CA THR A 344 3.93 -15.59 -1.44
C THR A 344 2.97 -16.21 -0.43
N GLU A 345 2.77 -17.53 -0.49
CA GLU A 345 1.77 -18.23 0.34
C GLU A 345 2.33 -18.82 1.63
N MET A 346 1.69 -18.53 2.76
CA MET A 346 2.09 -19.05 4.08
C MET A 346 2.11 -20.58 4.11
N GLY A 347 1.11 -21.22 3.51
CA GLY A 347 1.02 -22.68 3.42
C GLY A 347 2.21 -23.30 2.68
N TYR A 348 2.81 -22.58 1.71
CA TYR A 348 4.03 -23.00 1.03
C TYR A 348 5.23 -22.83 1.96
N CYS A 349 5.38 -21.65 2.57
CA CYS A 349 6.54 -21.30 3.38
C CYS A 349 6.78 -22.28 4.53
N VAL A 350 5.73 -22.72 5.23
CA VAL A 350 5.83 -23.63 6.39
C VAL A 350 6.34 -25.04 6.04
N THR A 351 6.35 -25.42 4.75
CA THR A 351 6.97 -26.70 4.32
C THR A 351 8.50 -26.66 4.39
N CYS A 352 9.10 -25.47 4.30
CA CYS A 352 10.54 -25.25 4.43
C CYS A 352 10.92 -24.67 5.80
N HIS A 353 10.11 -23.75 6.31
CA HIS A 353 10.34 -23.03 7.56
C HIS A 353 9.61 -23.71 8.71
N SER A 354 10.15 -24.83 9.17
CA SER A 354 9.56 -25.66 10.23
C SER A 354 10.51 -25.87 11.40
N ARG A 355 10.03 -26.58 12.41
CA ARG A 355 10.71 -26.79 13.69
C ARG A 355 12.07 -27.46 13.50
N GLY A 356 13.10 -26.84 14.07
CA GLY A 356 14.47 -27.35 14.06
C GLY A 356 15.21 -27.12 12.75
N VAL A 357 14.64 -26.34 11.82
CA VAL A 357 15.35 -25.91 10.62
C VAL A 357 16.17 -24.66 10.93
N GLU A 358 17.44 -24.71 10.58
CA GLU A 358 18.39 -23.61 10.71
C GLU A 358 18.94 -23.24 9.33
N ASP A 359 19.40 -21.99 9.18
CA ASP A 359 20.21 -21.61 8.02
C ASP A 359 21.61 -22.25 8.09
N THR A 360 22.45 -21.99 7.10
CA THR A 360 23.80 -22.59 7.04
C THR A 360 24.78 -22.04 8.08
N LEU A 361 24.40 -21.01 8.83
CA LEU A 361 25.17 -20.46 9.95
C LEU A 361 24.60 -20.88 11.32
N GLY A 362 23.52 -21.68 11.35
CA GLY A 362 22.88 -22.14 12.57
C GLY A 362 21.80 -21.20 13.11
N ASN A 363 21.38 -20.17 12.35
CA ASN A 363 20.28 -19.31 12.78
C ASN A 363 18.94 -20.02 12.57
N ASN A 364 18.07 -19.96 13.58
CA ASN A 364 16.76 -20.59 13.52
C ASN A 364 15.86 -19.90 12.49
N VAL A 365 15.30 -20.69 11.56
CA VAL A 365 14.38 -20.23 10.51
C VAL A 365 13.02 -20.92 10.57
N ASP A 366 12.65 -21.50 11.72
CA ASP A 366 11.27 -21.92 12.00
C ASP A 366 10.34 -20.72 11.82
N MET A 367 9.21 -20.92 11.14
CA MET A 367 8.29 -19.83 10.81
C MET A 367 7.83 -19.03 12.03
N GLY A 368 7.51 -19.70 13.14
CA GLY A 368 7.04 -19.04 14.35
C GLY A 368 8.15 -18.24 15.04
N TYR A 369 9.37 -18.77 15.07
CA TYR A 369 10.52 -18.03 15.61
C TYR A 369 10.90 -16.85 14.71
N MET A 370 11.06 -17.08 13.41
CA MET A 370 11.53 -16.10 12.43
C MET A 370 10.61 -14.88 12.35
N ILE A 371 9.30 -15.09 12.18
CA ILE A 371 8.36 -13.97 12.02
C ILE A 371 8.25 -13.16 13.31
N HIS A 372 8.20 -13.82 14.47
CA HIS A 372 8.20 -13.12 15.75
C HIS A 372 9.51 -12.38 16.01
N ALA A 373 10.65 -12.94 15.62
CA ALA A 373 11.94 -12.29 15.82
C ALA A 373 12.13 -11.05 14.94
N ILE A 374 11.64 -11.09 13.70
CA ILE A 374 11.66 -9.95 12.77
C ILE A 374 10.77 -8.82 13.29
N HIS A 375 9.50 -9.11 13.60
CA HIS A 375 8.53 -8.08 13.99
C HIS A 375 8.63 -7.69 15.49
N GLY A 376 9.26 -8.53 16.30
CA GLY A 376 9.52 -8.31 17.73
C GLY A 376 10.92 -7.75 18.02
N ALA A 377 11.64 -7.22 17.01
CA ALA A 377 13.02 -6.75 17.13
C ALA A 377 13.22 -5.79 18.32
N SER A 378 12.31 -4.83 18.51
CA SER A 378 12.35 -3.88 19.64
C SER A 378 12.23 -4.55 21.00
N VAL A 379 11.37 -5.58 21.13
CA VAL A 379 11.21 -6.33 22.38
C VAL A 379 12.42 -7.21 22.65
N ARG A 380 12.99 -7.85 21.62
CA ARG A 380 14.24 -8.61 21.76
C ARG A 380 15.39 -7.72 22.24
N ALA A 381 15.54 -6.54 21.64
CA ALA A 381 16.56 -5.58 22.02
C ALA A 381 16.37 -5.09 23.47
N ALA A 382 15.14 -4.77 23.88
CA ALA A 382 14.81 -4.39 25.25
C ALA A 382 15.09 -5.51 26.27
N ASN A 383 14.96 -6.77 25.84
CA ASN A 383 15.30 -7.94 26.65
C ASN A 383 16.82 -8.21 26.71
N GLY A 384 17.67 -7.44 26.01
CA GLY A 384 19.10 -7.73 25.89
C GLY A 384 19.40 -8.99 25.05
N GLY A 385 18.44 -9.42 24.22
CA GLY A 385 18.64 -10.51 23.27
C GLY A 385 19.54 -10.08 22.12
N PRO A 386 20.21 -11.04 21.45
CA PRO A 386 20.99 -10.74 20.26
C PRO A 386 20.07 -10.28 19.11
N GLU A 387 20.61 -9.39 18.28
CA GLU A 387 20.03 -9.03 16.98
C GLU A 387 19.71 -10.30 16.19
N TYR A 388 18.49 -10.38 15.65
CA TYR A 388 18.13 -11.51 14.80
C TYR A 388 18.67 -11.29 13.39
N GLU A 389 19.34 -12.31 12.87
CA GLU A 389 19.89 -12.31 11.51
C GLU A 389 19.61 -13.64 10.80
N ILE A 390 19.55 -13.58 9.47
CA ILE A 390 19.37 -14.75 8.60
C ILE A 390 20.42 -14.69 7.49
N TYR A 391 21.13 -15.78 7.27
CA TYR A 391 21.98 -15.98 6.12
C TYR A 391 21.23 -16.65 4.98
N SER A 392 21.02 -15.91 3.90
CA SER A 392 20.50 -16.47 2.66
C SER A 392 21.63 -17.10 1.86
N SER A 393 21.70 -18.42 1.82
CA SER A 393 22.63 -19.17 0.94
C SER A 393 22.39 -18.90 -0.56
N TYR A 394 21.16 -18.55 -0.95
CA TYR A 394 20.80 -18.19 -2.33
C TYR A 394 21.50 -16.91 -2.78
N TRP A 395 21.34 -15.82 -2.02
CA TRP A 395 21.97 -14.52 -2.27
C TRP A 395 23.38 -14.36 -1.71
N ARG A 396 23.88 -15.36 -0.97
CA ARG A 396 25.14 -15.30 -0.20
C ARG A 396 25.25 -14.03 0.65
N LYS A 397 24.15 -13.68 1.31
CA LYS A 397 23.99 -12.42 2.05
C LYS A 397 23.35 -12.67 3.41
N THR A 398 23.86 -12.00 4.43
CA THR A 398 23.22 -11.91 5.74
C THR A 398 22.26 -10.73 5.77
N TYR A 399 21.05 -10.97 6.26
CA TYR A 399 20.04 -9.97 6.53
C TYR A 399 19.90 -9.80 8.03
N LYS A 400 19.90 -8.56 8.48
CA LYS A 400 19.77 -8.18 9.88
C LYS A 400 18.44 -7.48 10.08
N PHE A 401 17.82 -7.72 11.24
CA PHE A 401 16.46 -7.25 11.52
C PHE A 401 16.38 -6.38 12.78
N GLY A 402 17.50 -5.93 13.35
CA GLY A 402 17.53 -5.13 14.57
C GLY A 402 16.80 -3.79 14.45
N ASP A 403 16.80 -3.19 13.26
CA ASP A 403 16.24 -1.87 13.00
C ASP A 403 14.77 -1.90 12.52
N ILE A 404 14.13 -3.08 12.51
CA ILE A 404 12.73 -3.19 12.11
C ILE A 404 11.83 -2.51 13.15
N VAL A 405 11.07 -1.53 12.67
CA VAL A 405 10.04 -0.84 13.46
C VAL A 405 8.68 -1.44 13.13
N TYR A 406 8.12 -2.21 14.05
CA TYR A 406 6.75 -2.72 13.91
C TYR A 406 5.73 -1.59 14.13
N PRO A 407 4.76 -1.37 13.21
CA PRO A 407 3.87 -0.20 13.24
C PRO A 407 2.79 -0.24 14.34
N GLN A 408 2.68 -1.33 15.09
CA GLN A 408 1.69 -1.54 16.16
C GLN A 408 2.36 -1.99 17.47
N ALA A 409 1.56 -2.18 18.52
CA ALA A 409 2.03 -2.94 19.68
C ALA A 409 2.25 -4.40 19.26
N VAL A 410 3.43 -4.95 19.57
CA VAL A 410 3.73 -6.36 19.25
C VAL A 410 2.86 -7.37 20.02
N THR A 411 2.11 -6.90 21.03
CA THR A 411 1.13 -7.67 21.80
C THR A 411 -0.22 -7.84 21.09
N ASN A 412 -0.41 -7.19 19.93
CA ASN A 412 -1.63 -7.34 19.13
C ASN A 412 -1.63 -8.65 18.35
N CYS A 413 -1.70 -9.78 19.06
CA CYS A 413 -1.55 -11.11 18.46
C CYS A 413 -2.59 -11.37 17.36
N LEU A 414 -3.81 -10.85 17.52
CA LEU A 414 -4.91 -11.07 16.58
C LEU A 414 -4.65 -10.47 15.20
N LYS A 415 -3.66 -9.59 15.07
CA LYS A 415 -3.23 -9.05 13.77
C LYS A 415 -2.79 -10.15 12.81
N CYS A 416 -2.17 -11.21 13.33
CA CYS A 416 -1.69 -12.36 12.54
C CYS A 416 -2.40 -13.67 12.92
N HIS A 417 -3.09 -13.71 14.05
CA HIS A 417 -3.65 -14.91 14.64
C HIS A 417 -5.14 -14.76 14.93
N ASP A 418 -5.98 -15.15 13.98
CA ASP A 418 -7.43 -15.07 14.11
C ASP A 418 -8.08 -16.44 13.90
N ALA A 419 -8.73 -16.96 14.94
CA ALA A 419 -9.46 -18.23 14.92
C ALA A 419 -10.74 -18.15 14.06
N ALA A 420 -11.23 -16.96 13.72
CA ALA A 420 -12.29 -16.77 12.75
C ALA A 420 -11.81 -16.89 11.30
N VAL A 421 -10.50 -16.69 11.05
CA VAL A 421 -9.91 -16.70 9.70
C VAL A 421 -9.26 -18.04 9.39
N THR A 422 -8.56 -18.66 10.35
CA THR A 422 -7.92 -19.96 10.14
C THR A 422 -8.31 -20.98 11.20
N SER A 423 -8.36 -22.26 10.83
CA SER A 423 -8.80 -23.35 11.73
C SER A 423 -7.93 -23.51 12.97
N GLU A 424 -6.68 -23.05 12.91
CA GLU A 424 -5.73 -23.09 14.03
C GLU A 424 -5.31 -21.70 14.51
N GLY A 425 -6.07 -20.65 14.16
CA GLY A 425 -5.74 -19.26 14.49
C GLY A 425 -5.64 -18.98 16.00
N GLY A 426 -6.24 -19.81 16.86
CA GLY A 426 -6.13 -19.72 18.32
C GLY A 426 -4.86 -20.38 18.92
N HIS A 427 -4.06 -21.09 18.13
CA HIS A 427 -2.94 -21.88 18.63
C HIS A 427 -1.82 -21.07 19.30
N TRP A 428 -1.70 -19.77 19.01
CA TRP A 428 -0.77 -18.90 19.74
C TRP A 428 -1.02 -18.91 21.27
N ASN A 429 -2.27 -19.08 21.68
CA ASN A 429 -2.67 -19.16 23.10
C ASN A 429 -2.97 -20.60 23.54
N ASP A 430 -3.58 -21.42 22.67
CA ASP A 430 -4.02 -22.78 23.00
C ASP A 430 -2.90 -23.82 22.96
N LYS A 431 -1.93 -23.61 22.07
CA LYS A 431 -0.79 -24.52 21.85
C LYS A 431 0.49 -23.71 21.66
N PRO A 432 0.90 -22.87 22.65
CA PRO A 432 2.12 -22.09 22.56
C PRO A 432 3.31 -23.01 22.33
N THR A 433 4.23 -22.57 21.47
CA THR A 433 5.43 -23.31 21.13
C THR A 433 6.66 -22.63 21.70
N TYR A 434 7.68 -23.41 22.02
CA TYR A 434 9.00 -22.90 22.37
C TYR A 434 9.51 -21.85 21.36
N ALA A 435 9.44 -22.17 20.06
CA ALA A 435 9.95 -21.32 18.99
C ALA A 435 9.18 -20.00 18.90
N GLY A 436 7.84 -20.04 18.99
CA GLY A 436 7.00 -18.86 18.99
C GLY A 436 7.29 -17.94 20.17
N CYS A 437 7.41 -18.47 21.38
CA CYS A 437 7.72 -17.64 22.56
C CYS A 437 9.16 -17.09 22.50
N LYS A 438 10.13 -17.92 22.12
CA LYS A 438 11.54 -17.52 22.03
C LYS A 438 11.76 -16.41 21.00
N GLY A 439 10.99 -16.37 19.92
CA GLY A 439 11.09 -15.34 18.88
C GLY A 439 11.12 -13.92 19.45
N CYS A 440 10.28 -13.62 20.44
CA CYS A 440 10.23 -12.30 21.11
C CYS A 440 10.99 -12.24 22.45
N HIS A 441 10.95 -13.33 23.24
CA HIS A 441 11.43 -13.32 24.62
C HIS A 441 12.89 -13.76 24.81
N GLU A 442 13.63 -13.98 23.72
CA GLU A 442 15.06 -14.28 23.81
C GLU A 442 15.82 -13.13 24.50
N GLY A 443 16.71 -13.48 25.43
CA GLY A 443 17.44 -12.53 26.28
C GLY A 443 16.74 -12.15 27.59
N ALA A 444 15.40 -12.30 27.67
CA ALA A 444 14.66 -11.89 28.86
C ALA A 444 15.08 -12.70 30.10
N ALA A 445 15.22 -12.03 31.26
CA ALA A 445 15.63 -12.67 32.52
C ALA A 445 14.72 -13.87 32.94
N GLY A 446 13.44 -13.83 32.55
CA GLY A 446 12.47 -14.92 32.78
C GLY A 446 12.61 -16.11 31.80
N TRP A 447 13.32 -15.94 30.69
CA TRP A 447 13.62 -17.05 29.78
C TRP A 447 14.65 -18.01 30.42
N THR A 448 15.63 -17.46 31.14
CA THR A 448 16.55 -18.21 32.01
C THR A 448 15.93 -18.65 33.35
N GLY A 449 14.76 -18.11 33.72
CA GLY A 449 14.11 -18.24 35.03
C GLY A 449 12.75 -18.95 34.99
N HIS A 450 12.60 -19.99 34.18
CA HIS A 450 11.45 -20.89 34.36
C HIS A 450 11.67 -21.67 35.66
N ASP A 451 11.13 -21.15 36.77
CA ASP A 451 11.40 -21.60 38.16
C ASP A 451 11.34 -23.12 38.42
N ASN A 452 10.67 -23.88 37.53
CA ASN A 452 10.47 -25.32 37.63
C ASN A 452 11.09 -26.13 36.47
N ILE A 453 11.82 -25.49 35.54
CA ILE A 453 12.43 -26.13 34.37
C ILE A 453 13.87 -25.64 34.22
N ALA A 454 14.84 -26.53 34.41
CA ALA A 454 16.27 -26.20 34.35
C ALA A 454 16.72 -25.65 32.98
N GLN A 455 16.08 -26.09 31.88
CA GLN A 455 16.32 -25.58 30.54
C GLN A 455 15.11 -25.82 29.64
N LEU A 456 14.61 -24.76 29.00
CA LEU A 456 13.62 -24.91 27.93
C LEU A 456 14.32 -25.47 26.67
N THR A 457 13.67 -26.44 26.03
CA THR A 457 14.09 -27.04 24.75
C THR A 457 12.98 -26.92 23.71
N PRO A 458 13.27 -27.09 22.42
CA PRO A 458 12.24 -27.17 21.38
C PRO A 458 11.17 -28.24 21.63
N THR A 459 11.44 -29.27 22.45
CA THR A 459 10.54 -30.37 22.84
C THR A 459 9.77 -30.12 24.15
N THR A 460 9.84 -28.90 24.70
CA THR A 460 9.14 -28.58 25.95
C THR A 460 7.63 -28.41 25.71
N ASN A 461 6.81 -29.00 26.59
CA ASN A 461 5.36 -28.82 26.61
C ASN A 461 4.97 -27.53 27.35
N CYS A 462 4.67 -26.47 26.59
CA CYS A 462 4.30 -25.18 27.15
C CYS A 462 2.89 -25.18 27.76
N THR A 463 1.94 -25.91 27.16
CA THR A 463 0.53 -25.96 27.59
C THR A 463 0.35 -26.54 29.00
N GLY A 464 1.34 -27.26 29.52
CA GLY A 464 1.33 -27.74 30.91
C GLY A 464 1.17 -26.60 31.92
N CYS A 465 1.78 -25.44 31.64
CA CYS A 465 1.83 -24.26 32.50
C CYS A 465 1.08 -23.05 31.92
N HIS A 466 1.20 -22.83 30.60
CA HIS A 466 0.58 -21.72 29.87
C HIS A 466 -0.73 -22.19 29.23
N ARG A 467 -1.73 -22.46 30.07
CA ARG A 467 -3.06 -22.90 29.61
C ARG A 467 -3.92 -21.69 29.25
N PRO A 468 -4.79 -21.76 28.22
CA PRO A 468 -5.63 -20.65 27.77
C PRO A 468 -6.38 -19.88 28.85
N ALA A 469 -7.02 -20.60 29.78
CA ALA A 469 -7.79 -20.02 30.88
C ALA A 469 -6.96 -19.76 32.15
N GLY A 470 -5.68 -20.13 32.15
CA GLY A 470 -4.79 -19.95 33.29
C GLY A 470 -4.29 -18.51 33.42
N ASN A 471 -3.90 -18.09 34.63
CA ASN A 471 -3.36 -16.75 34.88
C ASN A 471 -1.99 -16.49 34.20
N LYS A 472 -1.37 -17.53 33.65
CA LYS A 472 -0.12 -17.46 32.87
C LYS A 472 -0.34 -17.67 31.37
N SER A 473 -1.58 -17.59 30.88
CA SER A 473 -1.87 -17.72 29.45
C SER A 473 -1.27 -16.56 28.66
N ALA A 474 -0.95 -16.77 27.39
CA ALA A 474 -0.47 -15.71 26.52
C ALA A 474 -1.48 -14.55 26.44
N MET A 475 -2.77 -14.87 26.38
CA MET A 475 -3.85 -13.88 26.37
C MET A 475 -3.85 -12.98 27.61
N LYS A 476 -3.67 -13.53 28.81
CA LYS A 476 -3.66 -12.74 30.05
C LYS A 476 -2.32 -12.03 30.30
N SER A 477 -1.23 -12.51 29.70
CA SER A 477 0.11 -11.93 29.87
C SER A 477 0.45 -10.84 28.85
N HIS A 478 -0.35 -10.68 27.79
CA HIS A 478 -0.18 -9.64 26.78
C HIS A 478 -1.37 -8.67 26.69
N PRO A 479 -1.86 -8.11 27.81
CA PRO A 479 -2.96 -7.15 27.74
C PRO A 479 -2.52 -5.90 26.98
N SER A 480 -3.38 -5.39 26.11
CA SER A 480 -3.20 -4.08 25.51
C SER A 480 -3.58 -2.99 26.49
N VAL A 481 -2.94 -1.83 26.34
CA VAL A 481 -3.37 -0.64 27.09
C VAL A 481 -4.77 -0.27 26.63
N ASP A 482 -5.00 -0.14 25.33
CA ASP A 482 -6.27 0.29 24.76
C ASP A 482 -7.03 -0.91 24.13
N ASN A 483 -8.36 -0.86 24.10
CA ASN A 483 -9.19 -1.91 23.49
C ASN A 483 -9.30 -1.73 21.97
N SER A 484 -8.16 -1.84 21.30
CA SER A 484 -8.06 -1.75 19.85
C SER A 484 -8.45 -3.09 19.19
N PRO A 485 -8.81 -3.10 17.89
CA PRO A 485 -9.38 -4.29 17.23
C PRO A 485 -8.58 -5.60 17.35
N ASN A 486 -7.25 -5.51 17.37
CA ASN A 486 -6.35 -6.66 17.46
C ASN A 486 -5.84 -6.93 18.88
N ALA A 487 -6.35 -6.20 19.87
CA ALA A 487 -6.05 -6.44 21.27
C ALA A 487 -6.65 -7.78 21.71
N VAL A 488 -5.84 -8.61 22.37
CA VAL A 488 -6.27 -9.91 22.94
C VAL A 488 -7.01 -9.75 24.27
N GLY A 489 -7.01 -8.54 24.83
CA GLY A 489 -7.61 -8.14 26.09
C GLY A 489 -7.05 -6.79 26.52
N VAL A 490 -7.73 -6.12 27.45
CA VAL A 490 -7.26 -4.87 28.05
C VAL A 490 -6.81 -5.09 29.49
N VAL A 491 -5.96 -4.19 29.98
CA VAL A 491 -5.58 -4.16 31.39
C VAL A 491 -6.83 -4.15 32.28
N GLU A 492 -6.86 -5.00 33.30
CA GLU A 492 -8.00 -5.15 34.20
C GLU A 492 -8.36 -3.81 34.87
N GLY A 493 -9.66 -3.46 34.87
CA GLY A 493 -10.17 -2.19 35.40
C GLY A 493 -10.00 -0.99 34.45
N ALA A 494 -9.35 -1.15 33.31
CA ALA A 494 -9.24 -0.09 32.31
C ALA A 494 -10.57 0.08 31.56
N ALA A 495 -11.04 1.33 31.49
CA ALA A 495 -12.28 1.67 30.80
C ALA A 495 -12.05 1.97 29.32
N ASN A 496 -13.05 1.71 28.49
CA ASN A 496 -13.04 2.02 27.06
C ASN A 496 -13.78 3.30 26.78
N PHE A 497 -13.19 4.17 25.94
CA PHE A 497 -13.76 5.46 25.62
C PHE A 497 -14.07 5.54 24.12
N VAL A 498 -15.17 6.21 23.80
CA VAL A 498 -15.56 6.53 22.41
C VAL A 498 -15.98 7.99 22.34
N TYR A 499 -15.48 8.70 21.34
CA TYR A 499 -15.78 10.10 21.08
C TYR A 499 -16.74 10.24 19.91
N ASN A 500 -17.86 10.93 20.13
CA ASN A 500 -18.88 11.19 19.13
C ASN A 500 -19.13 12.70 19.04
N VAL A 501 -18.57 13.37 18.03
CA VAL A 501 -18.96 14.76 17.72
C VAL A 501 -20.09 14.72 16.71
N LYS A 502 -21.25 15.25 17.07
CA LYS A 502 -22.47 15.17 16.24
C LYS A 502 -22.60 16.36 15.29
N SER A 503 -22.41 17.57 15.81
CA SER A 503 -22.54 18.79 15.02
C SER A 503 -21.75 19.94 15.65
N ALA A 504 -21.39 20.91 14.82
CA ALA A 504 -20.84 22.19 15.23
C ALA A 504 -21.59 23.30 14.49
N VAL A 505 -21.97 24.37 15.20
CA VAL A 505 -22.73 25.50 14.65
C VAL A 505 -22.09 26.80 15.14
N VAL A 506 -21.77 27.70 14.20
CA VAL A 506 -21.34 29.06 14.55
C VAL A 506 -22.58 29.95 14.57
N ASN A 507 -22.80 30.58 15.72
CA ASN A 507 -23.93 31.45 15.98
C ASN A 507 -23.72 32.85 15.38
N GLN A 508 -24.78 33.66 15.35
CA GLN A 508 -24.74 35.02 14.80
C GLN A 508 -23.76 35.94 15.53
N ASP A 509 -23.52 35.69 16.82
CA ASP A 509 -22.55 36.42 17.65
C ASP A 509 -21.12 35.84 17.55
N ASN A 510 -20.88 34.92 16.61
CA ASN A 510 -19.63 34.18 16.40
C ASN A 510 -19.27 33.19 17.52
N SER A 511 -20.13 32.98 18.53
CA SER A 511 -19.95 31.85 19.45
C SER A 511 -20.13 30.52 18.71
N LEU A 512 -19.51 29.46 19.24
CA LEU A 512 -19.52 28.14 18.60
C LEU A 512 -20.16 27.11 19.54
N ASP A 513 -21.25 26.51 19.07
CA ASP A 513 -21.98 25.45 19.74
C ASP A 513 -21.57 24.09 19.15
N ILE A 514 -21.11 23.17 20.01
CA ILE A 514 -20.68 21.82 19.62
C ILE A 514 -21.50 20.80 20.40
N VAL A 515 -22.23 19.95 19.67
CA VAL A 515 -23.01 18.83 20.25
C VAL A 515 -22.16 17.58 20.16
N PHE A 516 -21.87 16.97 21.30
CA PHE A 516 -20.99 15.80 21.37
C PHE A 516 -21.32 14.87 22.54
N GLN A 517 -20.79 13.67 22.49
CA GLN A 517 -20.92 12.65 23.53
C GLN A 517 -19.59 11.94 23.72
N ILE A 518 -19.31 11.57 24.97
CA ILE A 518 -18.22 10.64 25.31
C ILE A 518 -18.85 9.44 26.00
N LEU A 519 -18.63 8.26 25.43
CA LEU A 519 -19.04 7.00 26.04
C LEU A 519 -17.90 6.42 26.86
N ARG A 520 -18.21 5.89 28.04
CA ARG A 520 -17.36 5.05 28.88
C ARG A 520 -17.98 3.66 28.93
N ASP A 521 -17.29 2.66 28.41
CA ASP A 521 -17.76 1.26 28.36
C ASP A 521 -19.14 1.10 27.69
N GLY A 522 -19.42 1.96 26.70
CA GLY A 522 -20.67 1.98 25.96
C GLY A 522 -21.77 2.88 26.55
N GLU A 523 -21.58 3.42 27.75
CA GLU A 523 -22.55 4.28 28.43
C GLU A 523 -22.13 5.76 28.39
N SER A 524 -23.10 6.67 28.32
CA SER A 524 -22.82 8.11 28.32
C SER A 524 -22.19 8.56 29.65
N MET A 525 -21.08 9.28 29.58
CA MET A 525 -20.36 9.77 30.75
C MET A 525 -20.88 11.15 31.21
N ASP A 526 -20.83 11.43 32.52
CA ASP A 526 -21.00 12.78 33.05
C ASP A 526 -19.77 13.65 32.72
N LEU A 527 -19.97 14.73 31.98
CA LEU A 527 -18.90 15.65 31.56
C LEU A 527 -18.87 16.96 32.36
N VAL A 528 -19.88 17.23 33.18
CA VAL A 528 -19.91 18.38 34.09
C VAL A 528 -19.15 17.99 35.36
N ASP A 529 -19.57 16.89 35.98
CA ASP A 529 -18.95 16.32 37.19
C ASP A 529 -18.17 15.06 36.82
N LEU A 530 -16.97 15.26 36.27
CA LEU A 530 -16.11 14.16 35.80
C LEU A 530 -15.87 13.12 36.92
N PRO A 531 -15.93 11.81 36.58
CA PRO A 531 -15.58 10.74 37.51
C PRO A 531 -14.21 10.96 38.18
N SER A 532 -14.13 10.72 39.49
CA SER A 532 -12.93 11.03 40.29
C SER A 532 -11.70 10.21 39.92
N ASP A 533 -11.89 9.08 39.21
CA ASP A 533 -10.80 8.26 38.69
C ASP A 533 -10.18 8.82 37.41
N LEU A 534 -10.74 9.89 36.83
CA LEU A 534 -10.25 10.50 35.59
C LEU A 534 -9.59 11.84 35.86
N THR A 535 -8.45 12.05 35.19
CA THR A 535 -7.74 13.33 35.16
C THR A 535 -7.36 13.70 33.72
N GLY A 536 -7.08 14.98 33.51
CA GLY A 536 -6.89 15.52 32.15
C GLY A 536 -8.20 15.49 31.37
N GLY A 537 -8.10 15.30 30.06
CA GLY A 537 -9.27 15.16 29.20
C GLY A 537 -9.02 15.66 27.78
N PRO A 538 -9.97 15.38 26.88
CA PRO A 538 -9.85 15.75 25.49
C PRO A 538 -10.05 17.25 25.28
N SER A 539 -9.75 17.69 24.06
CA SER A 539 -9.88 19.07 23.61
C SER A 539 -10.37 19.12 22.17
N PHE A 540 -11.13 20.17 21.86
CA PHE A 540 -11.59 20.49 20.52
C PHE A 540 -10.52 21.28 19.79
N LEU A 541 -10.08 20.80 18.62
CA LEU A 541 -9.33 21.56 17.65
C LEU A 541 -10.29 22.32 16.73
N LEU A 542 -9.97 23.58 16.45
CA LEU A 542 -10.75 24.46 15.58
C LEU A 542 -9.91 24.81 14.36
N ALA A 543 -10.16 24.13 13.23
CA ALA A 543 -9.44 24.34 11.97
C ALA A 543 -10.29 25.08 10.95
N TYR A 544 -9.65 25.87 10.09
CA TYR A 544 -10.33 26.69 9.10
C TYR A 544 -9.43 27.06 7.92
N ALA A 545 -10.06 27.60 6.88
CA ALA A 545 -9.42 28.24 5.74
C ALA A 545 -9.74 29.75 5.74
N MET A 546 -8.80 30.53 5.20
CA MET A 546 -8.93 31.95 4.89
C MET A 546 -8.29 32.21 3.53
N PRO A 547 -8.69 33.24 2.76
CA PRO A 547 -8.08 33.57 1.48
C PRO A 547 -6.55 33.66 1.55
N GLN A 548 -5.85 33.02 0.61
CA GLN A 548 -4.38 32.96 0.58
C GLN A 548 -3.90 32.80 -0.88
N ASP A 549 -2.74 33.37 -1.23
CA ASP A 549 -2.10 33.21 -2.55
C ASP A 549 -3.03 33.54 -3.74
N GLY A 550 -3.92 34.53 -3.59
CA GLY A 550 -4.92 34.89 -4.60
C GLY A 550 -6.12 33.93 -4.72
N ILE A 551 -6.16 32.88 -3.90
CA ILE A 551 -7.27 31.93 -3.82
C ILE A 551 -8.29 32.45 -2.80
N ALA A 552 -9.49 32.80 -3.27
CA ALA A 552 -10.56 33.31 -2.43
C ALA A 552 -11.11 32.25 -1.46
N GLU A 553 -11.28 31.01 -1.92
CA GLU A 553 -11.84 29.91 -1.14
C GLU A 553 -10.90 28.69 -1.20
N PRO A 554 -9.89 28.62 -0.33
CA PRO A 554 -8.99 27.48 -0.31
C PRO A 554 -9.69 26.18 0.08
N VAL A 555 -9.22 25.07 -0.48
CA VAL A 555 -9.75 23.73 -0.18
C VAL A 555 -8.91 22.96 0.85
N ASP A 556 -7.91 23.63 1.43
CA ASP A 556 -7.06 23.15 2.51
C ASP A 556 -7.21 24.06 3.73
N TYR A 557 -7.18 23.47 4.93
CA TYR A 557 -7.02 24.27 6.14
C TYR A 557 -5.68 25.00 6.06
N ASN A 558 -5.66 26.27 6.41
CA ASN A 558 -4.44 27.05 6.51
C ASN A 558 -4.30 27.77 7.86
N ASN A 559 -5.35 27.76 8.68
CA ASN A 559 -5.39 28.33 10.03
C ASN A 559 -4.74 29.72 10.10
N LEU A 560 -5.01 30.55 9.08
CA LEU A 560 -4.32 31.81 8.89
C LEU A 560 -4.48 32.73 10.11
N GLY A 561 -3.40 33.41 10.50
CA GLY A 561 -3.36 34.25 11.70
C GLY A 561 -3.07 33.49 13.00
N ARG A 562 -2.66 32.23 12.93
CA ARG A 562 -2.15 31.45 14.07
C ARG A 562 -0.67 31.18 13.93
N THR A 563 0.06 31.23 15.04
CA THR A 563 1.48 30.84 15.12
C THR A 563 1.69 29.44 14.54
N ALA A 564 2.63 29.33 13.60
CA ALA A 564 2.95 28.13 12.84
C ALA A 564 1.72 27.45 12.19
N ALA A 565 0.71 28.25 11.82
CA ALA A 565 -0.55 27.78 11.25
C ALA A 565 -1.22 26.66 12.08
N GLN A 566 -1.00 26.65 13.40
CA GLN A 566 -1.60 25.66 14.29
C GLN A 566 -3.03 26.04 14.66
N PRO A 567 -4.00 25.11 14.63
CA PRO A 567 -5.37 25.41 15.00
C PRO A 567 -5.48 25.73 16.49
N SER A 568 -6.48 26.51 16.87
CA SER A 568 -6.81 26.71 18.28
C SER A 568 -7.31 25.44 18.93
N SER A 569 -7.12 25.34 20.24
CA SER A 569 -7.59 24.22 21.05
C SER A 569 -8.41 24.71 22.24
N VAL A 570 -9.61 24.15 22.42
CA VAL A 570 -10.47 24.40 23.57
C VAL A 570 -10.63 23.10 24.35
N SER A 571 -10.02 23.02 25.53
CA SER A 571 -10.07 21.81 26.36
C SER A 571 -11.40 21.65 27.09
N LEU A 572 -11.76 20.41 27.40
CA LEU A 572 -12.91 20.13 28.26
C LEU A 572 -12.75 20.81 29.63
N ALA A 573 -11.53 20.90 30.16
CA ALA A 573 -11.25 21.63 31.39
C ALA A 573 -11.60 23.12 31.29
N ASN A 574 -11.28 23.77 30.17
CA ASN A 574 -11.58 25.19 29.94
C ASN A 574 -13.09 25.47 29.86
N LEU A 575 -13.87 24.52 29.35
CA LEU A 575 -15.33 24.60 29.30
C LEU A 575 -15.95 24.39 30.67
N ARG A 576 -15.44 23.43 31.44
CA ARG A 576 -15.90 23.15 32.82
C ARG A 576 -15.57 24.29 33.78
N SER A 577 -14.43 24.96 33.61
CA SER A 577 -14.02 26.09 34.44
C SER A 577 -14.70 27.41 34.08
N GLY A 578 -15.41 27.49 32.94
CA GLY A 578 -15.97 28.73 32.44
C GLY A 578 -14.97 29.64 31.70
N THR A 579 -13.71 29.20 31.53
CA THR A 579 -12.62 30.08 31.06
C THR A 579 -12.72 30.42 29.58
N LEU A 580 -13.02 29.44 28.71
CA LEU A 580 -13.14 29.66 27.26
C LEU A 580 -14.56 29.41 26.72
N GLY A 581 -15.50 29.11 27.63
CA GLY A 581 -16.84 28.67 27.26
C GLY A 581 -17.55 27.97 28.41
N SER A 582 -18.57 27.19 28.09
CA SER A 582 -19.33 26.39 29.06
C SER A 582 -19.68 25.01 28.48
N ILE A 583 -20.03 24.08 29.36
CA ILE A 583 -20.57 22.78 28.99
C ILE A 583 -21.86 22.53 29.78
N VAL A 584 -22.91 22.11 29.09
CA VAL A 584 -24.20 21.74 29.69
C VAL A 584 -24.74 20.48 29.04
N ALA A 585 -25.60 19.73 29.75
CA ALA A 585 -26.32 18.63 29.13
C ALA A 585 -27.18 19.16 27.98
N ASP A 586 -27.18 18.44 26.85
CA ASP A 586 -28.03 18.75 25.71
C ASP A 586 -29.48 18.31 25.97
N THR A 587 -30.41 18.79 25.14
CA THR A 587 -31.80 18.32 25.11
C THR A 587 -31.93 16.86 24.67
N GLU A 588 -30.94 16.35 23.95
CA GLU A 588 -30.85 14.94 23.55
C GLU A 588 -30.15 14.08 24.62
N GLU A 589 -30.74 12.93 24.92
CA GLU A 589 -30.27 12.04 25.98
C GLU A 589 -28.83 11.57 25.74
N GLY A 590 -27.94 11.85 26.72
CA GLY A 590 -26.53 11.46 26.67
C GLY A 590 -25.62 12.37 25.84
N PHE A 591 -26.14 13.43 25.21
CA PHE A 591 -25.31 14.44 24.55
C PHE A 591 -25.06 15.65 25.45
N TYR A 592 -23.96 16.35 25.17
CA TYR A 592 -23.55 17.59 25.80
C TYR A 592 -23.40 18.68 24.75
N LEU A 593 -23.75 19.90 25.15
CA LEU A 593 -23.53 21.11 24.40
C LEU A 593 -22.32 21.85 24.99
N ALA A 594 -21.23 21.87 24.24
CA ALA A 594 -20.08 22.72 24.51
C ALA A 594 -20.27 24.06 23.79
N LYS A 595 -20.35 25.14 24.56
CA LYS A 595 -20.44 26.52 24.04
C LYS A 595 -19.09 27.19 24.15
N VAL A 596 -18.45 27.48 23.03
CA VAL A 596 -17.18 28.22 22.97
C VAL A 596 -17.46 29.70 22.76
N ASN A 597 -16.82 30.56 23.56
CA ASN A 597 -17.00 32.01 23.45
C ASN A 597 -16.52 32.52 22.08
N ALA A 598 -17.16 33.59 21.58
CA ALA A 598 -16.89 34.16 20.27
C ALA A 598 -15.41 34.48 20.00
N ASP A 599 -14.70 35.02 21.00
CA ASP A 599 -13.27 35.37 20.90
C ASP A 599 -12.35 34.15 20.76
N ASN A 600 -12.85 32.98 21.14
CA ASN A 600 -12.11 31.71 21.12
C ASN A 600 -12.57 30.77 19.99
N ALA A 601 -13.53 31.19 19.18
CA ALA A 601 -14.07 30.44 18.05
C ALA A 601 -13.22 30.68 16.77
N PHE A 602 -13.88 30.89 15.63
CA PHE A 602 -13.22 31.13 14.35
C PHE A 602 -13.03 32.63 14.08
N PRO A 603 -11.95 33.03 13.38
CA PRO A 603 -11.81 34.42 12.94
C PRO A 603 -12.89 34.78 11.92
N ALA A 604 -13.18 36.08 11.81
CA ALA A 604 -14.13 36.60 10.84
C ALA A 604 -13.69 36.27 9.39
N GLY A 605 -14.64 35.84 8.56
CA GLY A 605 -14.37 35.45 7.16
C GLY A 605 -13.83 34.03 6.99
N ALA A 606 -13.65 33.26 8.07
CA ALA A 606 -13.22 31.87 7.99
C ALA A 606 -14.25 31.00 7.25
N THR A 607 -13.75 30.20 6.32
CA THR A 607 -14.51 29.17 5.59
C THR A 607 -13.89 27.79 5.83
N LEU A 608 -14.50 26.74 5.28
CA LEU A 608 -14.05 25.35 5.47
C LEU A 608 -13.78 25.04 6.95
N ARG A 609 -14.65 25.47 7.86
CA ARG A 609 -14.42 25.35 9.30
C ARG A 609 -14.74 23.93 9.76
N ALA A 610 -13.95 23.41 10.68
CA ALA A 610 -14.14 22.09 11.26
C ALA A 610 -13.73 22.02 12.73
N VAL A 611 -14.37 21.08 13.44
CA VAL A 611 -14.13 20.81 14.86
C VAL A 611 -13.70 19.36 15.01
N GLY A 612 -12.56 19.14 15.68
CA GLY A 612 -12.05 17.79 15.99
C GLY A 612 -11.86 17.57 17.48
N LEU A 613 -12.56 16.61 18.06
CA LEU A 613 -12.34 16.15 19.44
C LEU A 613 -11.20 15.13 19.48
N GLN A 614 -10.16 15.46 20.24
CA GLN A 614 -8.93 14.68 20.35
C GLN A 614 -8.37 14.71 21.78
N GLY A 615 -7.38 13.86 22.05
CA GLY A 615 -6.76 13.74 23.37
C GLY A 615 -7.31 12.55 24.12
N TYR A 616 -7.03 12.48 25.41
CA TYR A 616 -7.46 11.35 26.23
C TYR A 616 -7.59 11.73 27.71
N PHE A 617 -8.30 10.88 28.45
CA PHE A 617 -8.26 10.89 29.91
C PHE A 617 -7.10 10.02 30.41
N THR A 618 -6.53 10.42 31.53
CA THR A 618 -5.69 9.54 32.35
C THR A 618 -6.57 8.94 33.44
N GLN A 619 -6.69 7.61 33.46
CA GLN A 619 -7.50 6.85 34.41
C GLN A 619 -6.64 6.31 35.55
N ALA A 620 -7.05 6.52 36.79
CA ALA A 620 -6.52 5.83 37.95
C ALA A 620 -7.14 4.43 38.08
N LEU A 621 -6.30 3.40 38.17
CA LEU A 621 -6.72 2.02 38.36
C LEU A 621 -6.78 1.63 39.83
N THR A 622 -7.56 0.58 40.12
CA THR A 622 -7.55 -0.07 41.43
C THR A 622 -6.13 -0.58 41.74
N GLY A 623 -5.51 -0.06 42.80
CA GLY A 623 -4.12 -0.35 43.14
C GLY A 623 -3.14 0.81 42.96
N GLY A 624 -3.59 1.96 42.45
CA GLY A 624 -2.85 3.23 42.49
C GLY A 624 -1.98 3.54 41.26
N SER A 625 -1.99 2.68 40.23
CA SER A 625 -1.39 2.99 38.93
C SER A 625 -2.31 3.88 38.09
N THR A 626 -1.76 4.56 37.08
CA THR A 626 -2.52 5.38 36.13
C THR A 626 -2.26 4.93 34.70
N LEU A 627 -3.29 4.97 33.85
CA LEU A 627 -3.20 4.67 32.42
C LEU A 627 -3.74 5.81 31.57
N ALA A 628 -2.99 6.18 30.53
CA ALA A 628 -3.52 6.97 29.43
C ALA A 628 -4.54 6.14 28.64
N ARG A 629 -5.72 6.71 28.37
CA ARG A 629 -6.82 6.04 27.65
C ARG A 629 -6.93 6.60 26.23
N HIS A 630 -5.99 6.22 25.37
CA HIS A 630 -5.95 6.75 24.02
C HIS A 630 -7.24 6.41 23.28
N THR A 631 -7.90 7.42 22.74
CA THR A 631 -9.25 7.29 22.18
C THR A 631 -9.25 7.77 20.74
N PRO A 632 -9.78 7.00 19.78
CA PRO A 632 -9.98 7.45 18.41
C PRO A 632 -10.64 8.83 18.36
N ALA A 633 -10.01 9.74 17.61
CA ALA A 633 -10.51 11.10 17.51
C ALA A 633 -11.78 11.16 16.63
N SER A 634 -12.60 12.17 16.85
CA SER A 634 -13.88 12.37 16.13
C SER A 634 -13.95 13.80 15.63
N HIS A 635 -14.48 14.02 14.43
CA HIS A 635 -14.52 15.36 13.83
C HIS A 635 -15.70 15.55 12.91
N VAL A 636 -16.14 16.81 12.78
CA VAL A 636 -17.20 17.25 11.87
C VAL A 636 -16.84 18.58 11.24
N ALA A 637 -17.36 18.83 10.04
CA ALA A 637 -17.40 20.18 9.49
C ALA A 637 -18.43 21.02 10.26
N VAL A 638 -18.20 22.33 10.32
CA VAL A 638 -19.21 23.27 10.84
C VAL A 638 -20.42 23.28 9.91
N THR A 639 -21.61 23.31 10.50
CA THR A 639 -22.87 23.29 9.77
C THR A 639 -22.94 24.48 8.80
N GLY A 640 -23.16 24.18 7.52
CA GLY A 640 -23.22 25.17 6.43
C GLY A 640 -21.90 25.34 5.67
N ASP A 641 -20.77 24.86 6.22
CA ASP A 641 -19.48 24.88 5.51
C ASP A 641 -19.31 23.62 4.64
N ALA A 642 -18.48 23.74 3.61
CA ALA A 642 -18.07 22.57 2.83
C ALA A 642 -17.26 21.59 3.69
N GLN A 643 -17.47 20.30 3.49
CA GLN A 643 -16.60 19.29 4.10
C GLN A 643 -15.29 19.21 3.33
N ARG A 644 -14.15 19.22 4.05
CA ARG A 644 -12.84 18.97 3.43
C ARG A 644 -12.82 17.58 2.78
N ARG A 645 -12.28 17.52 1.57
CA ARG A 645 -12.09 16.27 0.81
C ARG A 645 -11.42 15.16 1.64
N VAL A 646 -11.86 13.94 1.41
CA VAL A 646 -11.27 12.73 2.01
C VAL A 646 -10.49 11.99 0.94
N VAL A 647 -9.16 11.98 1.06
CA VAL A 647 -8.24 11.40 0.06
C VAL A 647 -7.58 10.09 0.49
N VAL A 648 -7.52 9.85 1.80
CA VAL A 648 -6.96 8.64 2.42
C VAL A 648 -8.09 7.96 3.19
N ASP A 649 -8.01 6.64 3.28
CA ASP A 649 -8.95 5.82 4.04
C ASP A 649 -8.32 5.44 5.39
N ASP A 650 -8.94 5.88 6.49
CA ASP A 650 -8.46 5.57 7.85
C ASP A 650 -8.40 4.05 8.09
N ALA A 651 -9.30 3.28 7.48
CA ALA A 651 -9.28 1.82 7.58
C ALA A 651 -8.02 1.22 6.94
N LYS A 652 -7.52 1.82 5.85
CA LYS A 652 -6.30 1.38 5.19
C LYS A 652 -5.04 1.71 6.01
N CYS A 653 -5.02 2.88 6.65
CA CYS A 653 -3.98 3.20 7.64
C CYS A 653 -3.98 2.17 8.79
N ALA A 654 -5.18 1.78 9.24
CA ALA A 654 -5.38 0.83 10.32
C ALA A 654 -4.97 -0.60 9.97
N ASN A 655 -4.93 -0.97 8.68
CA ASN A 655 -4.34 -2.23 8.27
C ASN A 655 -2.89 -2.35 8.77
N CYS A 656 -2.10 -1.27 8.73
CA CYS A 656 -0.73 -1.28 9.23
C CYS A 656 -0.62 -0.86 10.69
N HIS A 657 -1.29 0.22 11.08
CA HIS A 657 -1.08 0.88 12.37
C HIS A 657 -2.15 0.56 13.42
N GLU A 658 -3.22 -0.15 13.05
CA GLU A 658 -4.42 -0.33 13.86
C GLU A 658 -4.96 1.02 14.36
N TRP A 659 -4.65 1.40 15.60
CA TRP A 659 -4.85 2.75 16.09
C TRP A 659 -3.52 3.49 16.03
N TYR A 660 -3.23 4.13 14.89
CA TYR A 660 -2.08 5.04 14.81
C TYR A 660 -2.16 6.08 15.92
N LYS A 661 -1.14 6.14 16.78
CA LYS A 661 -1.06 7.01 17.97
C LYS A 661 0.01 8.08 17.78
N GLY A 662 -0.38 9.23 17.25
CA GLY A 662 0.47 10.41 17.14
C GLY A 662 0.49 11.26 18.41
N HIS A 663 1.58 12.02 18.60
CA HIS A 663 1.71 13.03 19.68
C HIS A 663 1.49 12.47 21.09
N GLY A 664 2.05 11.30 21.39
CA GLY A 664 1.85 10.61 22.67
C GLY A 664 0.42 10.11 22.85
N GLY A 665 -0.26 9.78 21.76
CA GLY A 665 -1.64 9.27 21.76
C GLY A 665 -2.73 10.34 21.86
N ASN A 666 -2.38 11.62 21.70
CA ASN A 666 -3.37 12.69 21.58
C ASN A 666 -4.04 12.73 20.19
N ARG A 667 -3.45 12.09 19.17
CA ARG A 667 -4.03 11.97 17.82
C ARG A 667 -4.13 10.49 17.51
N VAL A 668 -5.35 9.95 17.51
CA VAL A 668 -5.58 8.52 17.36
C VAL A 668 -6.49 8.26 16.19
N TYR A 669 -6.05 7.39 15.27
CA TYR A 669 -6.83 6.80 14.17
C TYR A 669 -7.29 7.75 13.05
N ALA A 670 -7.94 8.87 13.36
CA ALA A 670 -8.61 9.72 12.36
C ALA A 670 -7.66 10.71 11.67
N VAL A 671 -7.29 10.44 10.41
CA VAL A 671 -6.42 11.33 9.60
C VAL A 671 -7.05 12.71 9.42
N GLY A 672 -8.39 12.80 9.40
CA GLY A 672 -9.12 14.06 9.34
C GLY A 672 -8.76 15.05 10.47
N VAL A 673 -8.35 14.55 11.64
CA VAL A 673 -7.87 15.39 12.75
C VAL A 673 -6.39 15.73 12.60
N CYS A 674 -5.59 14.84 12.00
CA CYS A 674 -4.17 15.12 11.71
C CYS A 674 -4.03 16.32 10.75
N VAL A 675 -4.84 16.36 9.69
CA VAL A 675 -4.80 17.45 8.69
C VAL A 675 -5.26 18.81 9.23
N MET A 676 -5.90 18.87 10.40
CA MET A 676 -6.23 20.13 11.07
C MET A 676 -4.97 20.87 11.55
N CYS A 677 -3.90 20.12 11.86
CA CYS A 677 -2.61 20.66 12.31
C CYS A 677 -1.54 20.59 11.23
N HIS A 678 -1.51 19.50 10.45
CA HIS A 678 -0.54 19.24 9.38
C HIS A 678 -1.01 19.86 8.07
N VAL A 679 -0.94 21.19 8.03
CA VAL A 679 -1.45 22.06 6.96
C VAL A 679 -0.33 22.51 6.00
N PRO A 680 -0.66 23.03 4.80
CA PRO A 680 0.35 23.45 3.82
C PRO A 680 1.34 24.50 4.32
N ASN A 681 0.96 25.37 5.27
CA ASN A 681 1.85 26.41 5.79
C ASN A 681 2.81 25.94 6.90
N LEU A 682 2.72 24.69 7.36
CA LEU A 682 3.50 24.20 8.50
C LEU A 682 4.83 23.58 8.05
N SER A 683 5.94 24.15 8.53
CA SER A 683 7.27 23.52 8.55
C SER A 683 7.73 23.20 9.99
N THR A 684 8.83 22.46 10.11
CA THR A 684 9.37 22.00 11.40
C THR A 684 10.10 23.12 12.15
N SER A 685 10.20 23.03 13.48
CA SER A 685 10.63 24.14 14.34
C SER A 685 12.11 24.13 14.73
N GLY A 686 12.97 23.45 13.97
CA GLY A 686 14.38 23.22 14.33
C GLY A 686 15.15 24.50 14.67
N ALA A 687 15.05 25.51 13.79
CA ALA A 687 15.74 26.79 13.93
C ALA A 687 15.39 27.57 15.21
N SER A 688 14.19 27.37 15.77
CA SER A 688 13.73 28.00 17.02
C SER A 688 14.26 27.34 18.30
N SER A 689 15.13 26.33 18.20
CA SER A 689 15.46 25.47 19.33
C SER A 689 16.33 26.18 20.39
N ASN A 690 15.89 26.14 21.65
CA ASN A 690 16.75 26.48 22.78
C ASN A 690 17.65 25.30 23.14
N ILE A 691 18.94 25.39 22.75
CA ILE A 691 19.95 24.33 22.93
C ILE A 691 20.12 23.84 24.38
N ALA A 692 19.69 24.60 25.38
CA ALA A 692 19.69 24.15 26.78
C ALA A 692 18.78 22.92 27.00
N ASN A 693 17.79 22.71 26.13
CA ASN A 693 16.89 21.56 26.16
C ASN A 693 17.36 20.39 25.26
N LEU A 694 18.53 20.50 24.62
CA LEU A 694 19.08 19.47 23.75
C LEU A 694 19.76 18.38 24.58
N LYS A 695 19.25 17.14 24.45
CA LYS A 695 19.81 15.98 25.16
C LYS A 695 21.11 15.49 24.49
N PRO A 696 22.07 14.92 25.25
CA PRO A 696 23.34 14.42 24.71
C PRO A 696 23.18 13.49 23.50
N ALA A 697 22.25 12.52 23.57
CA ALA A 697 22.01 11.60 22.45
C ALA A 697 21.55 12.30 21.16
N MET A 698 20.78 13.39 21.28
CA MET A 698 20.31 14.17 20.12
C MET A 698 21.42 15.06 19.56
N ARG A 699 22.26 15.60 20.44
CA ARG A 699 23.48 16.31 20.07
C ARG A 699 24.43 15.43 19.26
N ASP A 700 24.67 14.21 19.72
CA ASP A 700 25.52 13.25 19.02
C ASP A 700 24.90 12.85 17.66
N ALA A 701 23.59 12.64 17.62
CA ALA A 701 22.88 12.30 16.38
C ALA A 701 22.92 13.43 15.34
N LEU A 702 22.77 14.69 15.75
CA LEU A 702 22.89 15.86 14.87
C LEU A 702 24.31 15.97 14.30
N ALA A 703 25.32 15.91 15.17
CA ALA A 703 26.72 15.98 14.76
C ALA A 703 27.09 14.83 13.80
N ALA A 704 26.60 13.61 14.06
CA ALA A 704 26.82 12.45 13.20
C ALA A 704 26.20 12.61 11.79
N ASN A 705 25.19 13.47 11.64
CA ASN A 705 24.54 13.77 10.35
C ASN A 705 24.99 15.11 9.75
N GLY A 706 26.08 15.70 10.25
CA GLY A 706 26.69 16.90 9.66
C GLY A 706 26.09 18.24 10.08
N TYR A 707 25.20 18.24 11.08
CA TYR A 707 24.62 19.45 11.63
C TYR A 707 25.45 19.99 12.81
N ASP A 708 25.53 21.31 12.98
CA ASP A 708 26.19 21.91 14.15
C ASP A 708 25.22 21.87 15.34
N PRO A 709 25.44 21.00 16.34
CA PRO A 709 24.51 20.85 17.45
C PRO A 709 24.42 22.09 18.34
N ASP A 710 25.39 23.02 18.26
CA ASP A 710 25.39 24.27 19.03
C ASP A 710 24.83 25.47 18.25
N ASN A 711 24.49 25.27 16.98
CA ASN A 711 23.84 26.28 16.15
C ASN A 711 22.50 25.76 15.59
N PRO A 712 21.37 26.05 16.25
CA PRO A 712 20.05 25.53 15.84
C PRO A 712 19.60 26.04 14.48
N LEU A 713 20.15 27.14 13.96
CA LEU A 713 19.86 27.64 12.60
C LEU A 713 20.39 26.71 11.50
N THR A 714 21.27 25.77 11.86
CA THR A 714 21.78 24.75 10.93
C THR A 714 20.93 23.49 10.93
N TYR A 715 19.99 23.34 11.87
CA TYR A 715 19.21 22.13 11.99
C TYR A 715 18.32 21.91 10.77
N PRO A 716 18.09 20.66 10.36
CA PRO A 716 17.26 20.37 9.21
C PRO A 716 15.82 20.83 9.46
N GLU A 717 15.28 21.52 8.46
CA GLU A 717 13.88 21.91 8.38
C GLU A 717 13.22 21.20 7.20
N SER A 718 12.03 20.67 7.43
CA SER A 718 11.20 20.05 6.41
C SER A 718 9.74 20.51 6.56
N THR A 719 8.99 20.39 5.47
CA THR A 719 7.53 20.54 5.54
C THR A 719 6.92 19.50 6.48
N ASN A 720 5.96 19.93 7.29
CA ASN A 720 5.14 19.05 8.12
C ASN A 720 3.69 18.99 7.60
N ASN A 721 3.46 19.34 6.34
CA ASN A 721 2.17 19.13 5.69
C ASN A 721 1.89 17.61 5.54
N MET A 722 0.63 17.21 5.72
CA MET A 722 0.29 15.79 5.92
C MET A 722 0.67 14.91 4.72
N LYS A 723 0.44 15.37 3.49
CA LYS A 723 0.67 14.58 2.27
C LYS A 723 2.17 14.31 2.06
N GLU A 724 3.02 15.31 2.24
CA GLU A 724 4.47 15.20 2.10
C GLU A 724 5.09 14.40 3.22
N MET A 725 4.77 14.70 4.48
CA MET A 725 5.29 13.96 5.62
C MET A 725 4.95 12.47 5.50
N THR A 726 3.70 12.14 5.14
CA THR A 726 3.28 10.74 5.00
C THR A 726 3.99 10.06 3.84
N HIS A 727 4.06 10.68 2.67
CA HIS A 727 4.78 10.11 1.53
C HIS A 727 6.27 9.92 1.85
N ALA A 728 6.94 10.95 2.38
CA ALA A 728 8.37 10.94 2.58
C ALA A 728 8.83 9.87 3.59
N ILE A 729 8.05 9.66 4.67
CA ILE A 729 8.31 8.59 5.66
C ILE A 729 8.18 7.19 5.02
N HIS A 730 7.13 6.96 4.23
CA HIS A 730 6.85 5.62 3.67
C HIS A 730 7.58 5.35 2.34
N ALA A 731 8.16 6.38 1.73
CA ALA A 731 8.92 6.30 0.48
C ALA A 731 10.44 6.39 0.69
N ALA A 732 10.93 6.21 1.92
CA ALA A 732 12.35 6.29 2.24
C ALA A 732 13.24 5.45 1.29
N SER A 733 12.77 4.28 0.86
CA SER A 733 13.49 3.38 -0.05
C SER A 733 13.64 3.86 -1.50
N VAL A 734 12.89 4.88 -1.92
CA VAL A 734 12.95 5.43 -3.29
C VAL A 734 13.40 6.88 -3.35
N ARG A 735 13.54 7.54 -2.19
CA ARG A 735 14.03 8.92 -2.08
C ARG A 735 15.55 8.98 -2.23
N THR A 736 16.02 10.09 -2.78
CA THR A 736 17.47 10.40 -2.86
C THR A 736 17.94 11.27 -1.71
N THR A 737 17.04 12.02 -1.08
CA THR A 737 17.28 12.85 0.10
C THR A 737 16.52 12.30 1.30
N PRO A 738 17.20 12.05 2.44
CA PRO A 738 16.52 11.71 3.69
C PRO A 738 15.42 12.71 4.03
N TYR A 739 14.28 12.21 4.51
CA TYR A 739 13.32 13.06 5.20
C TYR A 739 13.76 13.17 6.66
N GLU A 740 14.23 14.34 7.04
CA GLU A 740 14.75 14.60 8.38
C GLU A 740 14.39 15.99 8.85
N PHE A 741 14.20 16.12 10.17
CA PHE A 741 13.89 17.41 10.78
C PHE A 741 14.18 17.43 12.27
N VAL A 742 14.30 18.64 12.82
CA VAL A 742 14.31 18.87 14.27
C VAL A 742 12.98 19.45 14.74
N ARG A 743 12.45 18.90 15.84
CA ARG A 743 11.28 19.40 16.52
C ARG A 743 11.65 20.00 17.88
N ASN A 744 11.45 21.30 18.00
CA ASN A 744 11.45 21.99 19.29
C ASN A 744 10.13 21.70 20.03
N SER A 745 10.21 21.02 21.19
CA SER A 745 9.06 20.76 22.08
C SER A 745 9.11 21.56 23.38
N GLY A 746 9.89 22.65 23.40
CA GLY A 746 10.12 23.49 24.57
C GLY A 746 10.84 22.71 25.68
N THR A 747 10.34 22.84 26.91
CA THR A 747 10.91 22.18 28.10
C THR A 747 10.80 20.64 28.05
N ARG A 748 9.99 20.07 27.16
CA ARG A 748 9.91 18.62 26.93
C ARG A 748 11.14 18.06 26.18
N GLY A 749 11.97 18.95 25.63
CA GLY A 749 13.19 18.61 24.91
C GLY A 749 13.12 18.89 23.41
N ILE A 750 14.29 18.79 22.79
CA ILE A 750 14.47 18.85 21.34
C ILE A 750 14.70 17.43 20.82
N ASN A 751 14.00 17.05 19.76
CA ASN A 751 14.16 15.74 19.12
C ASN A 751 14.54 15.91 17.65
N TYR A 752 15.57 15.20 17.24
CA TYR A 752 15.97 15.05 15.85
C TYR A 752 15.38 13.74 15.31
N TYR A 753 14.73 13.82 14.15
CA TYR A 753 14.12 12.69 13.48
C TYR A 753 14.76 12.52 12.11
N ASN A 754 15.18 11.30 11.81
CA ASN A 754 15.70 10.90 10.50
C ASN A 754 14.95 9.63 10.07
N PHE A 755 14.31 9.70 8.91
CA PHE A 755 13.50 8.63 8.36
C PHE A 755 14.14 7.92 7.16
N ALA A 756 15.46 8.08 6.94
CA ALA A 756 16.17 7.47 5.81
C ALA A 756 16.05 5.94 5.75
N ASP A 757 16.01 5.29 6.91
CA ASP A 757 16.04 3.83 7.02
C ASP A 757 14.67 3.21 7.34
N VAL A 758 13.57 3.97 7.17
CA VAL A 758 12.22 3.43 7.40
C VAL A 758 11.88 2.34 6.36
N GLY A 759 11.74 1.11 6.84
CA GLY A 759 11.25 -0.01 6.04
C GLY A 759 9.74 0.02 5.88
N TYR A 760 9.22 0.51 4.75
CA TYR A 760 7.81 0.36 4.40
C TYR A 760 7.52 -1.09 3.95
N PRO A 761 6.58 -1.82 4.60
CA PRO A 761 6.37 -3.24 4.33
C PRO A 761 5.73 -3.56 2.97
N ALA A 762 5.05 -2.59 2.36
CA ALA A 762 4.45 -2.69 1.03
C ALA A 762 5.29 -1.91 -0.01
N LYS A 763 4.84 -1.92 -1.27
CA LYS A 763 5.50 -1.16 -2.32
C LYS A 763 5.10 0.32 -2.24
N PRO A 764 6.04 1.28 -2.20
CA PRO A 764 5.71 2.71 -2.15
C PRO A 764 4.88 3.20 -3.34
N ASN A 765 4.94 2.52 -4.48
CA ASN A 765 4.13 2.85 -5.66
C ASN A 765 2.70 2.31 -5.61
N ASN A 766 2.32 1.51 -4.61
CA ASN A 766 0.94 1.05 -4.46
C ASN A 766 0.08 2.11 -3.76
N CYS A 767 -0.40 3.10 -4.52
CA CYS A 767 -1.21 4.21 -4.00
C CYS A 767 -2.46 3.73 -3.23
N LEU A 768 -3.02 2.57 -3.60
CA LEU A 768 -4.20 1.99 -3.00
C LEU A 768 -3.96 1.40 -1.61
N MET A 769 -2.71 1.33 -1.14
CA MET A 769 -2.41 1.00 0.25
C MET A 769 -2.90 2.07 1.23
N CYS A 770 -3.10 3.31 0.78
CA CYS A 770 -3.58 4.41 1.63
C CYS A 770 -4.78 5.14 1.02
N HIS A 771 -4.74 5.41 -0.28
CA HIS A 771 -5.73 6.27 -0.93
C HIS A 771 -7.06 5.57 -1.19
N LYS A 772 -8.14 6.35 -1.21
CA LYS A 772 -9.41 5.91 -1.79
C LYS A 772 -9.26 5.81 -3.32
N PRO A 773 -9.92 4.85 -3.99
CA PRO A 773 -9.89 4.79 -5.45
C PRO A 773 -10.30 6.13 -6.07
N GLY A 774 -9.51 6.61 -7.05
CA GLY A 774 -9.79 7.84 -7.78
C GLY A 774 -9.39 9.15 -7.08
N THR A 775 -8.85 9.13 -5.86
CA THR A 775 -8.52 10.36 -5.11
C THR A 775 -7.06 10.82 -5.21
N PHE A 776 -6.23 10.12 -5.98
CA PHE A 776 -4.78 10.35 -6.08
C PHE A 776 -4.32 10.73 -7.49
N THR A 777 -5.25 10.96 -8.42
CA THR A 777 -4.95 11.23 -9.84
C THR A 777 -5.05 12.71 -10.21
N SER A 778 -5.43 13.57 -9.27
CA SER A 778 -5.54 15.02 -9.49
C SER A 778 -5.45 15.79 -8.18
N VAL A 779 -5.14 17.09 -8.30
CA VAL A 779 -5.22 18.05 -7.20
C VAL A 779 -6.37 19.02 -7.50
N PRO A 780 -7.28 19.27 -6.54
CA PRO A 780 -8.42 20.16 -6.76
C PRO A 780 -7.97 21.62 -6.94
N ALA A 781 -8.77 22.39 -7.69
CA ALA A 781 -8.63 23.84 -7.73
C ALA A 781 -8.75 24.44 -6.32
N GLY A 782 -7.94 25.46 -6.02
CA GLY A 782 -7.88 26.09 -4.71
C GLY A 782 -7.03 25.35 -3.67
N ALA A 783 -6.31 24.29 -4.05
CA ALA A 783 -5.29 23.69 -3.20
C ALA A 783 -4.12 24.65 -3.00
N LEU A 784 -3.56 24.68 -1.79
CA LEU A 784 -2.51 25.63 -1.43
C LEU A 784 -1.12 25.08 -1.70
N ALA A 785 -0.18 25.98 -1.98
CA ALA A 785 1.24 25.65 -2.07
C ALA A 785 1.76 25.21 -0.69
N THR A 786 2.66 24.22 -0.69
CA THR A 786 3.25 23.66 0.52
C THR A 786 4.50 24.43 0.90
N ASN A 787 4.57 24.88 2.15
CA ASN A 787 5.74 25.47 2.79
C ASN A 787 6.73 24.38 3.20
N PHE A 788 7.97 24.47 2.71
CA PHE A 788 9.08 23.59 3.06
C PHE A 788 9.97 24.21 4.14
N VAL A 789 10.25 25.50 4.03
CA VAL A 789 11.05 26.26 4.99
C VAL A 789 10.34 27.58 5.30
N THR A 790 10.14 27.86 6.59
CA THR A 790 9.58 29.13 7.04
C THR A 790 10.67 30.20 7.07
N ASP A 791 10.50 31.26 6.30
CA ASP A 791 11.44 32.37 6.25
C ASP A 791 10.70 33.69 5.99
N ASN A 792 11.03 34.73 6.75
CA ASN A 792 10.52 36.10 6.58
C ASN A 792 11.57 37.06 6.00
N GLY A 793 12.72 36.54 5.57
CA GLY A 793 13.87 37.27 5.03
C GLY A 793 14.86 37.78 6.08
N ALA A 794 14.72 37.38 7.35
CA ALA A 794 15.47 37.94 8.47
C ALA A 794 15.95 36.93 9.53
N ILE A 795 16.20 35.67 9.16
CA ILE A 795 16.62 34.63 10.13
C ILE A 795 18.10 34.73 10.47
N ASN A 796 18.45 35.37 11.59
CA ASN A 796 19.83 35.45 12.09
C ASN A 796 19.99 34.83 13.49
N THR A 797 18.90 34.63 14.21
CA THR A 797 18.84 34.07 15.56
C THR A 797 17.63 33.14 15.72
N PRO A 798 17.62 32.27 16.75
CA PRO A 798 16.45 31.44 17.04
C PRO A 798 15.17 32.24 17.32
N ASP A 799 15.30 33.44 17.91
CA ASP A 799 14.17 34.33 18.16
C ASP A 799 13.59 34.87 16.85
N ASP A 800 14.44 35.14 15.84
CA ASP A 800 13.97 35.52 14.49
C ASP A 800 13.21 34.37 13.82
N ALA A 801 13.66 33.12 14.02
CA ALA A 801 12.97 31.93 13.52
C ALA A 801 11.60 31.74 14.20
N ASP A 802 11.49 32.02 15.50
CA ASP A 802 10.19 32.04 16.17
C ASP A 802 9.29 33.16 15.63
N ALA A 803 9.83 34.37 15.42
CA ALA A 803 9.08 35.49 14.85
C ALA A 803 8.55 35.19 13.43
N ALA A 804 9.36 34.57 12.57
CA ALA A 804 8.92 34.16 11.23
C ALA A 804 7.78 33.14 11.27
N ARG A 805 7.76 32.27 12.28
CA ARG A 805 6.70 31.29 12.51
C ARG A 805 5.42 31.93 13.06
N GLU A 806 5.47 33.10 13.66
CA GLU A 806 4.28 33.85 14.08
C GLU A 806 3.52 34.49 12.91
N THR A 807 4.19 34.73 11.78
CA THR A 807 3.66 35.47 10.63
C THR A 807 3.37 34.61 9.41
N VAL A 808 3.35 33.28 9.52
CA VAL A 808 3.10 32.39 8.38
C VAL A 808 1.70 32.60 7.76
N PRO A 809 1.59 32.59 6.41
CA PRO A 809 2.66 32.48 5.44
C PRO A 809 3.42 33.80 5.25
N ASN A 810 4.73 33.70 5.00
CA ASN A 810 5.60 34.83 4.64
C ASN A 810 5.90 34.84 3.15
N THR A 811 6.27 35.99 2.60
CA THR A 811 6.67 36.11 1.18
C THR A 811 7.99 35.40 0.87
N MET A 812 8.85 35.19 1.87
CA MET A 812 10.15 34.53 1.70
C MET A 812 10.11 33.04 2.02
N ASP A 813 8.98 32.51 2.50
CA ASP A 813 8.79 31.08 2.74
C ASP A 813 9.16 30.28 1.47
N GLU A 814 9.99 29.25 1.61
CA GLU A 814 10.32 28.36 0.50
C GLU A 814 9.15 27.41 0.25
N VAL A 815 8.58 27.46 -0.95
CA VAL A 815 7.36 26.70 -1.29
C VAL A 815 7.50 25.85 -2.54
N VAL A 816 6.62 24.85 -2.61
CA VAL A 816 6.37 24.05 -3.82
C VAL A 816 4.88 24.10 -4.16
N SER A 817 4.55 24.25 -5.45
CA SER A 817 3.18 24.31 -5.94
C SER A 817 2.36 23.04 -5.63
N PRO A 818 1.01 23.13 -5.60
CA PRO A 818 0.16 22.10 -5.00
C PRO A 818 0.26 20.69 -5.60
N PHE A 819 0.37 20.56 -6.93
CA PHE A 819 0.51 19.28 -7.60
C PHE A 819 1.93 18.74 -7.43
N ALA A 820 2.95 19.54 -7.75
CA ALA A 820 4.36 19.14 -7.66
C ALA A 820 4.77 18.72 -6.25
N SER A 821 4.28 19.41 -5.22
CA SER A 821 4.56 19.07 -3.82
C SER A 821 4.07 17.66 -3.43
N SER A 822 2.98 17.18 -4.06
CA SER A 822 2.49 15.81 -3.85
C SER A 822 3.42 14.77 -4.46
N CYS A 823 4.12 15.11 -5.55
CA CYS A 823 5.02 14.23 -6.29
C CYS A 823 6.43 14.23 -5.71
N ILE A 824 6.95 15.41 -5.33
CA ILE A 824 8.35 15.59 -4.90
C ILE A 824 8.66 14.90 -3.58
N ALA A 825 7.62 14.57 -2.79
CA ALA A 825 7.77 13.78 -1.58
C ALA A 825 8.29 12.34 -1.83
N CYS A 826 8.18 11.84 -3.05
CA CYS A 826 8.79 10.56 -3.48
C CYS A 826 9.79 10.75 -4.64
N HIS A 827 9.52 11.70 -5.54
CA HIS A 827 10.32 11.99 -6.73
C HIS A 827 11.21 13.23 -6.51
N ASP A 828 12.18 13.11 -5.61
CA ASP A 828 12.97 14.23 -5.09
C ASP A 828 14.29 14.49 -5.86
N THR A 829 14.49 13.83 -7.00
CA THR A 829 15.72 14.02 -7.79
C THR A 829 15.76 15.41 -8.44
N PRO A 830 16.95 16.00 -8.66
CA PRO A 830 17.08 17.28 -9.37
C PRO A 830 16.46 17.26 -10.78
N LEU A 831 16.55 16.12 -11.48
CA LEU A 831 15.94 15.95 -12.80
C LEU A 831 14.41 15.98 -12.73
N ALA A 832 13.82 15.32 -11.73
CA ALA A 832 12.37 15.34 -11.51
C ALA A 832 11.88 16.75 -11.16
N ALA A 833 12.59 17.47 -10.28
CA ALA A 833 12.29 18.85 -9.94
C ALA A 833 12.35 19.77 -11.17
N ALA A 834 13.39 19.64 -12.01
CA ALA A 834 13.51 20.39 -13.25
C ALA A 834 12.38 20.07 -14.25
N HIS A 835 11.99 18.79 -14.37
CA HIS A 835 10.85 18.38 -15.18
C HIS A 835 9.54 19.01 -14.70
N MET A 836 9.28 19.03 -13.38
CA MET A 836 8.11 19.69 -12.82
C MET A 836 8.11 21.19 -13.14
N ALA A 837 9.25 21.87 -12.95
CA ALA A 837 9.39 23.30 -13.24
C ALA A 837 9.16 23.63 -14.74
N GLN A 838 9.66 22.79 -15.65
CA GLN A 838 9.40 22.92 -17.10
C GLN A 838 7.91 22.81 -17.45
N ASN A 839 7.10 22.17 -16.59
CA ASN A 839 5.66 21.99 -16.76
C ASN A 839 4.85 22.95 -15.86
N GLY A 840 5.43 24.10 -15.54
CA GLY A 840 4.75 25.21 -14.87
C GLY A 840 4.62 25.08 -13.35
N ALA A 841 5.21 24.04 -12.74
CA ALA A 841 5.33 23.97 -11.29
C ALA A 841 6.30 25.02 -10.76
N PHE A 842 5.99 25.56 -9.58
CA PHE A 842 6.93 26.35 -8.80
C PHE A 842 7.59 25.44 -7.77
N VAL A 843 8.92 25.36 -7.76
CA VAL A 843 9.64 24.34 -7.00
C VAL A 843 10.81 24.99 -6.25
N TYR A 844 10.78 24.92 -4.92
CA TYR A 844 11.82 25.42 -4.01
C TYR A 844 12.20 26.89 -4.26
N GLY A 845 11.19 27.76 -4.28
CA GLY A 845 11.38 29.20 -4.41
C GLY A 845 10.63 29.98 -3.35
N ALA A 846 10.93 31.28 -3.22
CA ALA A 846 10.23 32.16 -2.31
C ALA A 846 8.75 32.32 -2.72
N ARG A 847 7.84 32.20 -1.76
CA ARG A 847 6.39 32.29 -1.98
C ARG A 847 5.97 33.52 -2.77
N GLY A 848 6.60 34.67 -2.52
CA GLY A 848 6.32 35.93 -3.21
C GLY A 848 6.57 35.89 -4.72
N ASP A 849 7.44 34.99 -5.18
CA ASP A 849 7.81 34.83 -6.58
C ASP A 849 6.93 33.82 -7.33
N MET A 850 6.09 33.06 -6.62
CA MET A 850 5.22 32.04 -7.21
C MET A 850 4.22 32.64 -8.21
N GLY A 851 3.76 33.87 -7.98
CA GLY A 851 2.85 34.59 -8.89
C GLY A 851 1.63 33.75 -9.30
N ASN A 852 1.38 33.67 -10.61
CA ASN A 852 0.30 32.89 -11.23
C ASN A 852 0.78 31.54 -11.79
N SER A 853 1.75 30.86 -11.15
CA SER A 853 2.20 29.55 -11.62
C SER A 853 1.04 28.60 -11.92
N VAL A 854 0.97 28.09 -13.15
CA VAL A 854 -0.06 27.16 -13.61
C VAL A 854 0.59 25.83 -13.93
N GLU A 855 0.30 24.82 -13.12
CA GLU A 855 0.77 23.45 -13.34
C GLU A 855 0.02 22.78 -14.49
N THR A 856 0.75 22.28 -15.49
CA THR A 856 0.17 21.51 -16.60
C THR A 856 0.26 19.99 -16.40
N CYS A 857 0.59 19.54 -15.18
CA CYS A 857 0.82 18.13 -14.82
C CYS A 857 -0.33 17.21 -15.23
N ALA A 858 -1.58 17.65 -15.00
CA ALA A 858 -2.79 16.86 -15.26
C ALA A 858 -3.02 16.55 -16.76
N LEU A 859 -2.38 17.28 -17.68
CA LEU A 859 -2.48 17.01 -19.13
C LEU A 859 -1.84 15.68 -19.50
N CYS A 860 -0.77 15.28 -18.80
CA CYS A 860 -0.02 14.05 -19.05
C CYS A 860 -0.25 13.00 -17.96
N HIS A 861 -0.41 13.41 -16.71
CA HIS A 861 -0.52 12.52 -15.54
C HIS A 861 -1.95 12.31 -15.04
N GLY A 862 -2.93 13.01 -15.62
CA GLY A 862 -4.34 12.81 -15.28
C GLY A 862 -4.89 11.46 -15.77
N PRO A 863 -6.10 11.09 -15.33
CA PRO A 863 -6.75 9.84 -15.73
C PRO A 863 -6.86 9.68 -17.25
N GLY A 864 -6.46 8.51 -17.76
CA GLY A 864 -6.53 8.15 -19.18
C GLY A 864 -5.52 8.86 -20.09
N ARG A 865 -4.56 9.61 -19.52
CA ARG A 865 -3.51 10.31 -20.27
C ARG A 865 -2.29 9.43 -20.53
N SER A 866 -1.36 9.94 -21.34
CA SER A 866 -0.18 9.20 -21.82
C SER A 866 0.72 8.69 -20.70
N ALA A 867 0.75 9.39 -19.56
CA ALA A 867 1.52 9.04 -18.37
C ALA A 867 0.62 9.05 -17.11
N ASP A 868 -0.62 8.59 -17.24
CA ASP A 868 -1.58 8.43 -16.14
C ASP A 868 -0.92 7.77 -14.92
N ILE A 869 -1.08 8.38 -13.75
CA ILE A 869 -0.56 7.91 -12.47
C ILE A 869 -0.87 6.42 -12.23
N VAL A 870 -2.08 5.95 -12.52
CA VAL A 870 -2.48 4.54 -12.35
C VAL A 870 -1.59 3.63 -13.18
N THR A 871 -1.40 3.97 -14.46
CA THR A 871 -0.60 3.16 -15.39
C THR A 871 0.89 3.25 -15.04
N ALA A 872 1.39 4.44 -14.73
CA ALA A 872 2.79 4.68 -14.39
C ALA A 872 3.22 3.96 -13.10
N HIS A 873 2.29 3.78 -12.15
CA HIS A 873 2.55 3.06 -10.90
C HIS A 873 2.23 1.56 -10.97
N GLY A 874 1.69 1.08 -12.09
CA GLY A 874 1.39 -0.34 -12.33
C GLY A 874 0.20 -0.86 -11.54
N LEU A 875 -0.85 -0.03 -11.38
CA LEU A 875 -2.06 -0.32 -10.60
C LEU A 875 -3.23 -0.87 -11.42
#